data_AF-A0A5J4P475-F1
#
_entry.id   AF-A0A5J4P475-F1
#
_cell.length_a   1.000
_cell.length_b   1.000
_cell.length_c   1.000
_cell.angle_alpha   90.00
_cell.angle_beta   90.00
_cell.angle_gamma   90.00
#
_symmetry.space_group_name_H-M   'P 1'
#
loop_
_entity.id
_entity.type
_entity.pdbx_description
1 polymer ?
#
loop_
_entity_poly.entity_id
_entity_poly.type
_entity_poly.pdbx_seq_one_letter_code
_entity_poly.pdbx_strand_id
1 'polypeptide(L)'
;MSLLRRDRIVRGGGVAIYYNQQLLCREVTDGDLMLQDTLWCSVKMVSGADCIVGVIYRPPSAQESYNSSLLEKIRLVSSRYRTRVLIMGDFNLPNLLKSQIHPVNSLDSNFQELMHDLPLYNHVSNNTRFRGTDTPSILDLVLTGEENVVEDMIYETPLGLSDHLVLVFDYVCNAERSSDAHKTIRKVDFVKLSNALHNITDWSPESSDVHQHWSRLIGRLRNEIELHSYYVPKKPRKGFQFQVRSRTRKWIAVRNAAWGDHQRHVTPESWEKYRLLRNKVTKLVKEDKQEHQTQIIRKMEQNPKLLYQIVNNQSKVKPGVSPLQTSEGTTATASAAAEELANFYSTVFCPKECVTLSLHPLLSPTDTLQDMTVNAESVLLILLGLNTKKSPGADEITPLILKQCARSLYTSLTDLFNLSLNCSMVPMDWKCGTITPIFKGGDRSDVSNYRPVTLLPVISKVLERLVANKLTKHLEGNNILSIAQHGFRKSHSCLSNLLLTLDDWTLAIDNGNPIHACYLDMSKAFDRVNHSILLQKLKQHGVTGKLLAWLENYLMDRVIQVRVDGALSKPVAVTSGVPQGSVLGPTLFLIYANDIPNLVRCKIILFADDIKLWASIHTSEDCVLLQEDLNALYDWSLRNKLPFNFQKCKMLNIGKCVEFTYTLGPHRLAWTTDEKDLGVWISSSLKTSLQCTAVYKRTSKILALLKRIFGRFTRQTLPSILNTYIRPTMEYAVQVWSPWLQKDIVLLQRIYHRATKLVTGLQSRPYEERIESLKLFDFCYRCIRGDLILTYNILHTHRTTRSKNCLSGENRELAGLTIICWQYRTREVTAGGISLQSAEVPVVGSSTELNRAIWQQSGWLQSLSECERCDQM
;
A
#
# COMPACT_ATOMS: atom_id res chain seq x y z
N MET A 1 -9.85 -5.70 18.18
CA MET A 1 -10.68 -6.87 17.83
C MET A 1 -10.19 -7.42 16.50
N SER A 2 -10.02 -8.73 16.42
CA SER A 2 -9.71 -9.50 15.22
C SER A 2 -10.94 -10.35 14.82
N LEU A 3 -10.95 -10.90 13.60
CA LEU A 3 -12.08 -11.64 13.03
C LEU A 3 -11.60 -12.95 12.39
N LEU A 4 -12.23 -14.06 12.76
CA LEU A 4 -12.22 -15.32 12.03
C LEU A 4 -13.60 -15.52 11.40
N ARG A 5 -13.68 -15.94 10.14
CA ARG A 5 -14.96 -16.02 9.42
C ARG A 5 -14.95 -17.12 8.38
N ARG A 6 -16.06 -17.86 8.28
CA ARG A 6 -16.37 -18.77 7.18
C ARG A 6 -17.73 -18.47 6.59
N ASP A 7 -17.73 -18.28 5.27
CA ASP A 7 -18.91 -17.99 4.48
C ASP A 7 -19.37 -19.21 3.71
N ARG A 8 -20.68 -19.39 3.61
CA ARG A 8 -21.26 -20.36 2.68
C ARG A 8 -21.03 -19.95 1.23
N ILE A 9 -20.88 -20.94 0.36
CA ILE A 9 -20.78 -20.75 -1.09
C ILE A 9 -22.16 -20.34 -1.66
N VAL A 10 -23.24 -20.74 -0.99
CA VAL A 10 -24.63 -20.44 -1.37
C VAL A 10 -25.17 -19.22 -0.62
N ARG A 11 -26.25 -18.62 -1.14
CA ARG A 11 -26.81 -17.36 -0.62
C ARG A 11 -27.46 -17.56 0.76
N GLY A 12 -26.83 -17.02 1.81
CA GLY A 12 -27.37 -16.94 3.17
C GLY A 12 -26.75 -17.96 4.13
N GLY A 13 -26.11 -17.46 5.20
CA GLY A 13 -25.48 -18.27 6.25
C GLY A 13 -23.94 -18.17 6.30
N GLY A 14 -23.38 -18.62 7.41
CA GLY A 14 -21.95 -18.57 7.72
C GLY A 14 -21.72 -18.30 9.20
N VAL A 15 -20.50 -18.58 9.68
CA VAL A 15 -20.10 -18.42 11.08
C VAL A 15 -18.93 -17.45 11.19
N ALA A 16 -18.89 -16.69 12.28
CA ALA A 16 -17.84 -15.73 12.54
C ALA A 16 -17.54 -15.61 14.03
N ILE A 17 -16.25 -15.51 14.37
CA ILE A 17 -15.75 -15.26 15.73
C ILE A 17 -15.00 -13.93 15.74
N TYR A 18 -15.44 -13.01 16.61
CA TYR A 18 -14.73 -11.77 16.91
C TYR A 18 -14.04 -11.91 18.26
N TYR A 19 -12.74 -11.64 18.33
CA TYR A 19 -11.97 -11.75 19.58
C TYR A 19 -11.11 -10.52 19.86
N ASN A 20 -10.78 -10.29 21.13
CA ASN A 20 -9.89 -9.20 21.53
C ASN A 20 -8.44 -9.52 21.15
N GLN A 21 -7.72 -8.57 20.55
CA GLN A 21 -6.32 -8.73 20.13
C GLN A 21 -5.34 -8.93 21.30
N GLN A 22 -5.79 -8.65 22.51
CA GLN A 22 -5.05 -8.96 23.72
C GLN A 22 -5.00 -10.46 24.03
N LEU A 23 -5.94 -11.26 23.50
CA LEU A 23 -5.94 -12.71 23.65
C LEU A 23 -5.04 -13.34 22.59
N LEU A 24 -4.19 -14.28 23.01
CA LEU A 24 -3.43 -15.13 22.11
C LEU A 24 -4.36 -16.19 21.51
N CYS A 25 -4.95 -15.87 20.36
CA CYS A 25 -5.94 -16.70 19.68
C CYS A 25 -5.43 -17.12 18.29
N ARG A 26 -5.62 -18.40 17.92
CA ARG A 26 -5.24 -18.99 16.63
C ARG A 26 -6.43 -19.71 16.00
N GLU A 27 -6.63 -19.54 14.70
CA GLU A 27 -7.59 -20.39 13.98
C GLU A 27 -7.04 -21.83 13.96
N VAL A 28 -7.87 -22.79 14.36
CA VAL A 28 -7.54 -24.19 14.16
C VAL A 28 -7.79 -24.48 12.68
N THR A 29 -6.83 -25.08 11.97
CA THR A 29 -6.96 -25.40 10.53
C THR A 29 -6.84 -26.90 10.25
N ASP A 30 -6.94 -27.72 11.29
CA ASP A 30 -6.88 -29.18 11.21
C ASP A 30 -8.03 -29.68 10.32
N GLY A 31 -7.71 -30.33 9.20
CA GLY A 31 -8.68 -30.72 8.16
C GLY A 31 -9.81 -31.60 8.70
N ASP A 32 -9.50 -32.41 9.69
CA ASP A 32 -10.43 -33.35 10.33
C ASP A 32 -11.54 -32.62 11.11
N LEU A 33 -11.28 -31.41 11.60
CA LEU A 33 -12.20 -30.63 12.43
C LEU A 33 -13.14 -29.72 11.63
N MET A 34 -13.02 -29.67 10.30
CA MET A 34 -13.62 -28.59 9.50
C MET A 34 -14.84 -29.00 8.71
N LEU A 35 -16.01 -28.44 9.07
CA LEU A 35 -17.19 -28.38 8.21
C LEU A 35 -17.38 -26.97 7.65
N GLN A 36 -18.22 -26.88 6.62
CA GLN A 36 -18.53 -25.61 5.96
C GLN A 36 -19.10 -24.56 6.93
N ASP A 37 -19.83 -25.00 7.95
CA ASP A 37 -20.60 -24.11 8.85
C ASP A 37 -20.15 -24.20 10.32
N THR A 38 -18.89 -24.59 10.51
CA THR A 38 -18.23 -24.61 11.82
C THR A 38 -16.96 -23.80 11.76
N LEU A 39 -16.65 -23.10 12.84
CA LEU A 39 -15.42 -22.34 12.98
C LEU A 39 -14.83 -22.57 14.36
N TRP A 40 -13.54 -22.89 14.40
CA TRP A 40 -12.83 -23.27 15.62
C TRP A 40 -11.59 -22.40 15.80
N CYS A 41 -11.35 -21.95 17.03
CA CYS A 41 -10.11 -21.30 17.40
C CYS A 41 -9.57 -21.82 18.73
N SER A 42 -8.25 -21.77 18.90
CA SER A 42 -7.59 -22.02 20.17
C SER A 42 -7.25 -20.70 20.85
N VAL A 43 -7.49 -20.64 22.15
CA VAL A 43 -7.09 -19.55 23.05
C VAL A 43 -6.04 -20.10 23.99
N LYS A 44 -4.86 -19.49 24.00
CA LYS A 44 -3.74 -19.93 24.83
C LYS A 44 -3.97 -19.56 26.29
N MET A 45 -3.83 -20.54 27.17
CA MET A 45 -3.96 -20.40 28.61
C MET A 45 -2.59 -20.16 29.27
N VAL A 46 -2.59 -19.53 30.44
CA VAL A 46 -1.38 -19.27 31.24
C VAL A 46 -0.64 -20.57 31.60
N SER A 47 -1.36 -21.68 31.70
CA SER A 47 -0.78 -23.02 31.93
C SER A 47 0.02 -23.59 30.74
N GLY A 48 0.05 -22.90 29.60
CA GLY A 48 0.65 -23.37 28.35
C GLY A 48 -0.26 -24.27 27.51
N ALA A 49 -1.42 -24.65 28.05
CA ALA A 49 -2.46 -25.41 27.33
C ALA A 49 -3.32 -24.52 26.43
N ASP A 50 -4.00 -25.15 25.47
CA ASP A 50 -5.00 -24.51 24.63
C ASP A 50 -6.43 -24.83 25.10
N CYS A 51 -7.28 -23.81 25.08
CA CYS A 51 -8.74 -23.96 25.16
C CYS A 51 -9.36 -23.74 23.79
N ILE A 52 -10.24 -24.65 23.39
CA ILE A 52 -10.92 -24.59 22.11
C ILE A 52 -12.27 -23.90 22.24
N VAL A 53 -12.48 -22.93 21.36
CA VAL A 53 -13.75 -22.24 21.17
C VAL A 53 -14.29 -22.56 19.78
N GLY A 54 -15.48 -23.16 19.74
CA GLY A 54 -16.19 -23.53 18.52
C GLY A 54 -17.48 -22.74 18.34
N VAL A 55 -17.72 -22.26 17.13
CA VAL A 55 -19.02 -21.72 16.71
C VAL A 55 -19.62 -22.58 15.61
N ILE A 56 -20.85 -23.04 15.82
CA ILE A 56 -21.55 -23.98 14.94
C ILE A 56 -22.85 -23.33 14.44
N TYR A 57 -23.13 -23.47 13.14
CA TYR A 57 -24.44 -23.21 12.56
C TYR A 57 -24.94 -24.45 11.81
N ARG A 58 -25.96 -25.13 12.32
CA ARG A 58 -26.55 -26.30 11.65
C ARG A 58 -27.82 -25.87 10.91
N PRO A 59 -27.90 -26.00 9.56
CA PRO A 59 -29.13 -25.74 8.82
C PRO A 59 -30.34 -26.53 9.33
N PRO A 60 -31.54 -25.92 9.30
CA PRO A 60 -32.78 -26.69 9.41
C PRO A 60 -32.91 -27.77 8.33
N SER A 61 -32.37 -27.51 7.13
CA SER A 61 -32.38 -28.42 5.98
C SER A 61 -31.15 -29.33 5.88
N ALA A 62 -30.41 -29.55 6.97
CA ALA A 62 -29.18 -30.34 6.94
C ALA A 62 -29.50 -31.82 6.68
N GLN A 63 -28.78 -32.43 5.71
CA GLN A 63 -28.88 -33.85 5.40
C GLN A 63 -28.25 -34.71 6.50
N GLU A 64 -28.65 -35.98 6.55
CA GLU A 64 -28.20 -36.91 7.60
C GLU A 64 -26.68 -37.12 7.61
N SER A 65 -26.04 -37.18 6.43
CA SER A 65 -24.58 -37.26 6.30
C SER A 65 -23.86 -36.08 6.97
N TYR A 66 -24.43 -34.88 6.86
CA TYR A 66 -23.90 -33.69 7.53
C TYR A 66 -24.08 -33.78 9.05
N ASN A 67 -25.25 -34.23 9.50
CA ASN A 67 -25.56 -34.40 10.91
C ASN A 67 -24.59 -35.40 11.57
N SER A 68 -24.35 -36.56 10.94
CA SER A 68 -23.38 -37.55 11.44
C SER A 68 -21.96 -36.98 11.50
N SER A 69 -21.53 -36.27 10.45
CA SER A 69 -20.22 -35.62 10.42
C SER A 69 -20.06 -34.54 11.50
N LEU A 70 -21.14 -33.83 11.83
CA LEU A 70 -21.14 -32.81 12.87
C LEU A 70 -20.97 -33.44 14.25
N LEU A 71 -21.72 -34.52 14.54
CA LEU A 71 -21.61 -35.26 15.80
C LEU A 71 -20.21 -35.85 15.98
N GLU A 72 -19.64 -36.46 14.94
CA GLU A 72 -18.28 -37.02 14.96
C GLU A 72 -17.23 -35.96 15.30
N LYS A 73 -17.35 -34.75 14.75
CA LYS A 73 -16.41 -33.66 15.03
C LYS A 73 -16.54 -33.13 16.45
N ILE A 74 -17.75 -33.02 16.97
CA ILE A 74 -17.95 -32.69 18.38
C ILE A 74 -17.32 -33.78 19.25
N ARG A 75 -17.48 -35.08 18.92
CA ARG A 75 -16.77 -36.19 19.61
C ARG A 75 -15.26 -36.00 19.59
N LEU A 76 -14.69 -35.70 18.43
CA LEU A 76 -13.24 -35.56 18.26
C LEU A 76 -12.68 -34.38 19.07
N VAL A 77 -13.33 -33.21 19.03
CA VAL A 77 -12.91 -32.02 19.79
C VAL A 77 -13.01 -32.27 21.28
N SER A 78 -14.17 -32.72 21.76
CA SER A 78 -14.40 -32.92 23.20
C SER A 78 -13.47 -34.01 23.76
N SER A 79 -13.19 -35.07 22.99
CA SER A 79 -12.22 -36.09 23.42
C SER A 79 -10.78 -35.57 23.48
N ARG A 80 -10.38 -34.75 22.51
CA ARG A 80 -9.00 -34.22 22.40
C ARG A 80 -8.69 -33.16 23.45
N TYR A 81 -9.63 -32.26 23.72
CA TYR A 81 -9.41 -31.09 24.58
C TYR A 81 -10.05 -31.22 25.97
N ARG A 82 -10.92 -32.21 26.15
CA ARG A 82 -11.62 -32.54 27.41
C ARG A 82 -12.36 -31.33 27.96
N THR A 83 -12.04 -30.91 29.18
CA THR A 83 -12.74 -29.82 29.88
C THR A 83 -12.46 -28.44 29.30
N ARG A 84 -11.44 -28.29 28.45
CA ARG A 84 -11.02 -27.01 27.87
C ARG A 84 -11.75 -26.69 26.56
N VAL A 85 -13.06 -26.92 26.52
CA VAL A 85 -13.89 -26.79 25.32
C VAL A 85 -15.10 -25.91 25.62
N LEU A 86 -15.32 -24.91 24.75
CA LEU A 86 -16.51 -24.07 24.67
C LEU A 86 -17.09 -24.19 23.26
N ILE A 87 -18.28 -24.76 23.13
CA ILE A 87 -18.99 -24.90 21.86
C ILE A 87 -20.27 -24.07 21.94
N MET A 88 -20.53 -23.23 20.96
CA MET A 88 -21.72 -22.39 20.95
C MET A 88 -22.29 -22.19 19.54
N GLY A 89 -23.52 -21.73 19.44
CA GLY A 89 -24.13 -21.31 18.18
C GLY A 89 -25.55 -21.84 17.99
N ASP A 90 -26.05 -21.75 16.76
CA ASP A 90 -27.43 -22.14 16.40
C ASP A 90 -27.45 -23.55 15.83
N PHE A 91 -27.99 -24.48 16.61
CA PHE A 91 -28.07 -25.89 16.28
C PHE A 91 -29.38 -26.25 15.55
N ASN A 92 -30.39 -25.38 15.56
CA ASN A 92 -31.71 -25.68 14.98
C ASN A 92 -32.29 -27.04 15.46
N LEU A 93 -32.17 -27.35 16.76
CA LEU A 93 -32.68 -28.57 17.42
C LEU A 93 -33.76 -28.23 18.48
N PRO A 94 -34.99 -27.86 18.06
CA PRO A 94 -36.01 -27.26 18.95
C PRO A 94 -36.58 -28.22 20.00
N ASN A 95 -36.36 -29.53 19.87
CA ASN A 95 -36.88 -30.54 20.79
C ASN A 95 -35.80 -31.16 21.68
N LEU A 96 -34.53 -30.77 21.52
CA LEU A 96 -33.40 -31.34 22.25
C LEU A 96 -33.56 -31.30 23.78
N LEU A 97 -34.17 -30.24 24.31
CA LEU A 97 -34.31 -30.01 25.77
C LEU A 97 -35.72 -30.31 26.30
N LYS A 98 -36.62 -30.86 25.47
CA LYS A 98 -38.01 -31.20 25.87
C LYS A 98 -38.07 -32.70 26.20
N SER A 99 -38.09 -33.09 27.47
CA SER A 99 -38.05 -34.51 27.88
C SER A 99 -39.43 -35.12 28.13
N GLN A 100 -39.73 -36.26 27.48
CA GLN A 100 -40.33 -37.50 28.04
C GLN A 100 -40.90 -38.47 26.96
N ILE A 101 -40.27 -38.64 25.79
CA ILE A 101 -40.62 -39.75 24.89
C ILE A 101 -39.35 -40.40 24.31
N HIS A 102 -39.05 -41.63 24.72
CA HIS A 102 -38.08 -42.53 24.07
C HIS A 102 -38.70 -43.15 22.78
N PRO A 103 -37.91 -43.76 21.88
CA PRO A 103 -37.17 -43.13 20.81
C PRO A 103 -37.73 -43.54 19.42
N VAL A 104 -37.62 -42.65 18.44
CA VAL A 104 -37.55 -43.03 17.02
C VAL A 104 -36.33 -42.30 16.48
N ASN A 105 -35.32 -43.04 15.98
CA ASN A 105 -34.06 -42.58 15.36
C ASN A 105 -34.09 -41.12 14.87
N SER A 106 -33.88 -40.18 15.79
CA SER A 106 -33.94 -38.74 15.51
C SER A 106 -32.65 -38.10 15.96
N LEU A 107 -32.22 -37.09 15.21
CA LEU A 107 -31.01 -36.33 15.47
C LEU A 107 -30.93 -35.78 16.90
N ASP A 108 -32.05 -35.35 17.46
CA ASP A 108 -32.15 -34.85 18.84
C ASP A 108 -31.72 -35.94 19.84
N SER A 109 -32.11 -37.19 19.61
CA SER A 109 -31.75 -38.33 20.48
C SER A 109 -30.25 -38.64 20.40
N ASN A 110 -29.70 -38.67 19.18
CA ASN A 110 -28.26 -38.90 18.97
C ASN A 110 -27.40 -37.79 19.60
N PHE A 111 -27.90 -36.55 19.61
CA PHE A 111 -27.21 -35.41 20.23
C PHE A 111 -27.32 -35.44 21.76
N GLN A 112 -28.45 -35.88 22.33
CA GLN A 112 -28.59 -36.11 23.77
C GLN A 112 -27.62 -37.19 24.26
N GLU A 113 -27.53 -38.31 23.54
CA GLU A 113 -26.58 -39.38 23.84
C GLU A 113 -25.13 -38.87 23.77
N LEU A 114 -24.80 -38.09 22.74
CA LEU A 114 -23.50 -37.43 22.62
C LEU A 114 -23.16 -36.52 23.81
N MET A 115 -24.12 -35.72 24.28
CA MET A 115 -23.91 -34.82 25.42
C MET A 115 -23.65 -35.61 26.70
N HIS A 116 -24.32 -36.76 26.87
CA HIS A 116 -24.14 -37.66 28.01
C HIS A 116 -22.80 -38.42 27.95
N ASP A 117 -22.40 -38.89 26.77
CA ASP A 117 -21.12 -39.60 26.54
C ASP A 117 -19.89 -38.71 26.79
N LEU A 118 -19.99 -37.40 26.53
CA LEU A 118 -18.87 -36.44 26.53
C LEU A 118 -18.93 -35.40 27.64
N PRO A 119 -19.59 -35.71 28.76
CA PRO A 119 -20.16 -34.76 29.73
C PRO A 119 -20.23 -33.30 29.27
N LEU A 120 -21.00 -33.03 28.20
CA LEU A 120 -21.21 -31.67 27.70
C LEU A 120 -22.41 -31.03 28.40
N TYR A 121 -22.15 -30.00 29.18
CA TYR A 121 -23.16 -29.25 29.94
C TYR A 121 -23.72 -28.12 29.08
N ASN A 122 -25.05 -28.08 28.91
CA ASN A 122 -25.73 -26.96 28.27
C ASN A 122 -26.12 -25.88 29.29
N HIS A 123 -25.76 -24.64 29.01
CA HIS A 123 -26.03 -23.48 29.87
C HIS A 123 -27.25 -22.64 29.47
N VAL A 124 -27.89 -22.98 28.35
CA VAL A 124 -29.05 -22.24 27.84
C VAL A 124 -30.34 -22.86 28.36
N SER A 125 -31.09 -22.10 29.16
CA SER A 125 -32.35 -22.51 29.78
C SER A 125 -33.59 -21.85 29.19
N ASN A 126 -33.44 -20.69 28.54
CA ASN A 126 -34.57 -19.90 28.04
C ASN A 126 -34.67 -19.99 26.52
N ASN A 127 -35.88 -19.80 25.99
CA ASN A 127 -36.11 -19.69 24.54
C ASN A 127 -35.18 -18.63 23.94
N THR A 128 -34.47 -18.99 22.88
CA THR A 128 -33.51 -18.11 22.22
C THR A 128 -34.06 -17.53 20.92
N ARG A 129 -35.15 -18.11 20.39
CA ARG A 129 -35.82 -17.62 19.17
C ARG A 129 -37.28 -17.22 19.43
N PHE A 130 -37.63 -16.02 18.94
CA PHE A 130 -38.97 -15.42 18.98
C PHE A 130 -39.34 -14.85 17.61
N ARG A 131 -40.31 -15.47 16.93
CA ARG A 131 -40.72 -15.05 15.59
C ARG A 131 -42.23 -14.82 15.49
N GLY A 132 -42.65 -13.56 15.67
CA GLY A 132 -44.05 -13.18 15.50
C GLY A 132 -44.96 -13.96 16.45
N THR A 133 -45.87 -14.76 15.88
CA THR A 133 -46.79 -15.64 16.61
C THR A 133 -46.30 -17.08 16.73
N ASP A 134 -45.12 -17.41 16.20
CA ASP A 134 -44.54 -18.76 16.29
C ASP A 134 -44.24 -19.10 17.75
N THR A 135 -44.36 -20.40 18.11
CA THR A 135 -43.99 -20.90 19.44
C THR A 135 -42.50 -20.65 19.69
N PRO A 136 -42.12 -19.94 20.77
CA PRO A 136 -40.73 -19.74 21.13
C PRO A 136 -39.99 -21.07 21.30
N SER A 137 -38.71 -21.09 20.93
CA SER A 137 -37.87 -22.31 20.99
C SER A 137 -36.43 -21.99 21.40
N ILE A 138 -35.76 -23.00 21.97
CA ILE A 138 -34.32 -22.99 22.24
C ILE A 138 -33.63 -23.57 21.02
N LEU A 139 -32.94 -22.73 20.25
CA LEU A 139 -32.17 -23.17 19.08
C LEU A 139 -30.67 -22.93 19.26
N ASP A 140 -30.31 -21.93 20.06
CA ASP A 140 -28.93 -21.59 20.37
C ASP A 140 -28.49 -22.34 21.63
N LEU A 141 -27.33 -23.00 21.57
CA LEU A 141 -26.76 -23.74 22.70
C LEU A 141 -25.40 -23.15 23.09
N VAL A 142 -25.06 -23.30 24.37
CA VAL A 142 -23.73 -23.02 24.93
C VAL A 142 -23.32 -24.26 25.72
N LEU A 143 -22.36 -25.01 25.18
CA LEU A 143 -21.91 -26.30 25.67
C LEU A 143 -20.47 -26.21 26.19
N THR A 144 -20.22 -26.74 27.37
CA THR A 144 -18.87 -26.80 27.97
C THR A 144 -18.60 -28.18 28.58
N GLY A 145 -17.33 -28.55 28.72
CA GLY A 145 -16.94 -29.80 29.37
C GLY A 145 -16.98 -29.77 30.91
N GLU A 146 -17.32 -28.63 31.51
CA GLU A 146 -17.48 -28.44 32.96
C GLU A 146 -18.72 -27.58 33.22
N GLU A 147 -19.44 -27.82 34.32
CA GLU A 147 -20.69 -27.12 34.65
C GLU A 147 -20.44 -25.70 35.18
N ASN A 148 -19.37 -25.48 35.94
CA ASN A 148 -19.17 -24.21 36.68
C ASN A 148 -18.26 -23.19 35.95
N VAL A 149 -18.08 -23.31 34.63
CA VAL A 149 -17.21 -22.41 33.86
C VAL A 149 -17.96 -21.28 33.14
N VAL A 150 -19.29 -21.32 33.15
CA VAL A 150 -20.15 -20.26 32.59
C VAL A 150 -20.90 -19.58 33.73
N GLU A 151 -20.75 -18.28 33.83
CA GLU A 151 -21.41 -17.42 34.83
C GLU A 151 -22.23 -16.33 34.12
N ASP A 152 -23.17 -15.72 34.84
CA ASP A 152 -23.93 -14.54 34.39
C ASP A 152 -24.59 -14.66 33.00
N MET A 153 -25.30 -15.76 32.73
CA MET A 153 -26.04 -15.94 31.48
C MET A 153 -27.22 -14.95 31.37
N ILE A 154 -27.07 -13.97 30.47
CA ILE A 154 -28.02 -12.89 30.21
C ILE A 154 -28.58 -13.01 28.79
N TYR A 155 -29.92 -12.89 28.69
CA TYR A 155 -30.69 -12.97 27.44
C TYR A 155 -31.10 -11.57 26.97
N GLU A 156 -30.29 -10.98 26.10
CA GLU A 156 -30.43 -9.62 25.59
C GLU A 156 -31.36 -9.54 24.35
N THR A 157 -31.82 -8.32 24.06
CA THR A 157 -32.75 -8.07 22.93
C THR A 157 -32.17 -8.51 21.58
N PRO A 158 -32.99 -9.00 20.63
CA PRO A 158 -32.54 -9.33 19.29
C PRO A 158 -31.79 -8.20 18.57
N LEU A 159 -30.77 -8.57 17.79
CA LEU A 159 -30.03 -7.61 16.96
C LEU A 159 -30.83 -7.25 15.71
N GLY A 160 -31.35 -6.02 15.69
CA GLY A 160 -31.99 -5.44 14.51
C GLY A 160 -33.34 -6.11 14.20
N LEU A 161 -33.36 -6.93 13.14
CA LEU A 161 -34.54 -7.69 12.70
C LEU A 161 -34.39 -9.20 12.94
N SER A 162 -33.33 -9.62 13.63
CA SER A 162 -33.17 -11.02 14.02
C SER A 162 -34.35 -11.47 14.89
N ASP A 163 -34.75 -12.72 14.71
CA ASP A 163 -35.67 -13.46 15.56
C ASP A 163 -34.94 -14.18 16.71
N HIS A 164 -33.60 -14.15 16.76
CA HIS A 164 -32.82 -14.72 17.85
C HIS A 164 -32.41 -13.65 18.90
N LEU A 165 -32.37 -14.06 20.16
CA LEU A 165 -31.84 -13.28 21.27
C LEU A 165 -30.31 -13.20 21.20
N VAL A 166 -29.76 -12.21 21.88
CA VAL A 166 -28.31 -12.15 22.11
C VAL A 166 -28.02 -12.83 23.44
N LEU A 167 -27.17 -13.84 23.42
CA LEU A 167 -26.66 -14.47 24.63
C LEU A 167 -25.37 -13.77 25.06
N VAL A 168 -25.32 -13.33 26.32
CA VAL A 168 -24.15 -12.73 26.95
C VAL A 168 -23.86 -13.53 28.21
N PHE A 169 -22.64 -14.00 28.38
CA PHE A 169 -22.23 -14.79 29.53
C PHE A 169 -20.74 -14.61 29.77
N ASP A 170 -20.31 -14.87 31.00
CA ASP A 170 -18.92 -14.88 31.39
C ASP A 170 -18.38 -16.32 31.32
N TYR A 171 -17.24 -16.50 30.65
CA TYR A 171 -16.54 -17.79 30.58
C TYR A 171 -15.26 -17.72 31.42
N VAL A 172 -15.26 -18.43 32.54
CA VAL A 172 -14.19 -18.37 33.55
C VAL A 172 -12.97 -19.13 33.04
N CYS A 173 -11.89 -18.40 32.71
CA CYS A 173 -10.64 -19.00 32.25
C CYS A 173 -9.41 -18.12 32.54
N ASN A 174 -8.25 -18.77 32.69
CA ASN A 174 -6.95 -18.11 32.87
C ASN A 174 -6.21 -17.94 31.54
N ALA A 175 -6.72 -17.05 30.69
CA ALA A 175 -6.16 -16.78 29.37
C ALA A 175 -4.90 -15.89 29.42
N GLU A 176 -3.91 -16.21 28.59
CA GLU A 176 -2.70 -15.39 28.43
C GLU A 176 -3.02 -14.09 27.68
N ARG A 177 -2.53 -12.95 28.21
CA ARG A 177 -2.80 -11.61 27.65
C ARG A 177 -1.52 -10.92 27.19
N SER A 178 -1.56 -10.25 26.04
CA SER A 178 -0.45 -9.40 25.61
C SER A 178 -0.33 -8.13 26.46
N SER A 179 0.89 -7.82 26.90
CA SER A 179 1.22 -6.64 27.70
C SER A 179 1.23 -5.38 26.84
N ASP A 180 0.07 -4.80 26.53
CA ASP A 180 0.01 -3.51 25.83
C ASP A 180 0.02 -2.40 26.90
N ALA A 181 1.22 -1.91 27.25
CA ALA A 181 1.40 -0.76 28.14
C ALA A 181 0.58 0.43 27.63
N HIS A 182 -0.08 1.17 28.54
CA HIS A 182 -0.81 2.40 28.20
C HIS A 182 0.13 3.38 27.49
N LYS A 183 0.08 3.42 26.16
CA LYS A 183 0.92 4.30 25.35
C LYS A 183 0.60 5.75 25.78
N THR A 184 1.60 6.55 26.12
CA THR A 184 1.46 8.01 26.30
C THR A 184 1.82 8.71 24.99
N ILE A 185 1.38 9.96 24.80
CA ILE A 185 1.81 10.84 23.72
C ILE A 185 2.49 12.05 24.36
N ARG A 186 3.70 12.36 23.90
CA ARG A 186 4.41 13.60 24.21
C ARG A 186 3.76 14.77 23.49
N LYS A 187 3.36 15.80 24.22
CA LYS A 187 2.99 17.12 23.69
C LYS A 187 4.11 18.11 24.00
N VAL A 188 4.38 19.02 23.07
CA VAL A 188 5.48 19.98 23.16
C VAL A 188 4.91 21.39 23.07
N ASP A 189 5.34 22.29 23.95
CA ASP A 189 5.09 23.72 23.84
C ASP A 189 6.13 24.34 22.91
N PHE A 190 5.77 24.47 21.63
CA PHE A 190 6.70 24.95 20.60
C PHE A 190 7.11 26.40 20.77
N VAL A 191 6.29 27.24 21.42
CA VAL A 191 6.65 28.65 21.64
C VAL A 191 7.76 28.74 22.67
N LYS A 192 7.57 28.09 23.83
CA LYS A 192 8.60 28.05 24.87
C LYS A 192 9.86 27.34 24.40
N LEU A 193 9.71 26.19 23.73
CA LEU A 193 10.85 25.46 23.17
C LEU A 193 11.64 26.30 22.16
N SER A 194 10.95 26.99 21.23
CA SER A 194 11.64 27.82 20.24
C SER A 194 12.38 28.99 20.88
N ASN A 195 11.80 29.62 21.91
CA ASN A 195 12.43 30.70 22.65
C ASN A 195 13.64 30.21 23.46
N ALA A 196 13.51 29.08 24.16
CA ALA A 196 14.60 28.47 24.91
C ALA A 196 15.79 28.13 23.98
N LEU A 197 15.51 27.50 22.84
CA LEU A 197 16.53 27.18 21.83
C LEU A 197 17.18 28.42 21.22
N HIS A 198 16.43 29.51 21.04
CA HIS A 198 16.96 30.77 20.52
C HIS A 198 17.91 31.47 21.50
N ASN A 199 17.62 31.36 22.80
CA ASN A 199 18.42 31.97 23.87
C ASN A 199 19.71 31.20 24.18
N ILE A 200 19.90 30.01 23.60
CA ILE A 200 21.17 29.29 23.68
C ILE A 200 22.16 30.04 22.79
N THR A 201 23.11 30.74 23.41
CA THR A 201 24.15 31.53 22.73
C THR A 201 25.36 30.68 22.34
N ASP A 202 25.50 29.52 22.96
CA ASP A 202 26.70 28.69 22.91
C ASP A 202 26.47 27.49 21.97
N TRP A 203 26.10 27.77 20.72
CA TRP A 203 25.97 26.76 19.67
C TRP A 203 27.27 26.51 18.91
N SER A 204 28.27 27.36 19.10
CA SER A 204 29.53 27.35 18.37
C SER A 204 30.35 26.07 18.66
N PRO A 205 31.07 25.52 17.68
CA PRO A 205 32.00 24.43 17.93
C PRO A 205 33.20 24.94 18.75
N GLU A 206 33.29 24.53 20.02
CA GLU A 206 34.50 24.69 20.85
C GLU A 206 35.64 23.76 20.41
N SER A 207 35.31 22.70 19.67
CA SER A 207 36.25 21.68 19.19
C SER A 207 36.05 21.37 17.70
N SER A 208 37.10 20.88 17.06
CA SER A 208 37.06 20.36 15.68
C SER A 208 36.44 18.96 15.57
N ASP A 209 35.89 18.40 16.66
CA ASP A 209 35.32 17.05 16.71
C ASP A 209 33.81 17.07 16.43
N VAL A 210 33.43 16.49 15.29
CA VAL A 210 32.05 16.33 14.83
C VAL A 210 31.19 15.54 15.82
N HIS A 211 31.74 14.51 16.47
CA HIS A 211 30.99 13.65 17.40
C HIS A 211 30.67 14.40 18.69
N GLN A 212 31.65 15.12 19.25
CA GLN A 212 31.45 15.92 20.45
C GLN A 212 30.43 17.05 20.20
N HIS A 213 30.56 17.74 19.06
CA HIS A 213 29.64 18.80 18.68
C HIS A 213 28.21 18.29 18.50
N TRP A 214 28.04 17.15 17.81
CA TRP A 214 26.74 16.47 17.70
C TRP A 214 26.17 16.08 19.06
N SER A 215 26.94 15.41 19.92
CA SER A 215 26.50 14.96 21.25
C SER A 215 26.02 16.11 22.12
N ARG A 216 26.70 17.26 22.07
CA ARG A 216 26.27 18.47 22.77
C ARG A 216 24.98 19.05 22.19
N LEU A 217 24.90 19.19 20.87
CA LEU A 217 23.70 19.72 20.20
C LEU A 217 22.48 18.85 20.48
N ILE A 218 22.61 17.53 20.29
CA ILE A 218 21.50 16.58 20.48
C ILE A 218 21.12 16.47 21.96
N GLY A 219 22.10 16.49 22.86
CA GLY A 219 21.87 16.48 24.31
C GLY A 219 21.08 17.69 24.78
N ARG A 220 21.50 18.91 24.37
CA ARG A 220 20.76 20.15 24.67
C ARG A 220 19.37 20.14 24.07
N LEU A 221 19.25 19.77 22.80
CA LEU A 221 17.94 19.70 22.14
C LEU A 221 17.02 18.71 22.85
N ARG A 222 17.48 17.51 23.22
CA ARG A 222 16.68 16.53 23.97
C ARG A 222 16.27 17.07 25.34
N ASN A 223 17.18 17.70 26.07
CA ASN A 223 16.89 18.30 27.37
C ASN A 223 15.80 19.38 27.25
N GLU A 224 15.94 20.30 26.30
CA GLU A 224 14.96 21.36 26.06
C GLU A 224 13.61 20.81 25.63
N ILE A 225 13.58 19.79 24.77
CA ILE A 225 12.32 19.13 24.43
C ILE A 225 11.73 18.48 25.68
N GLU A 226 12.52 17.91 26.60
CA GLU A 226 12.03 17.27 27.84
C GLU A 226 11.38 18.30 28.76
N LEU A 227 12.10 19.37 29.08
CA LEU A 227 11.64 20.47 29.92
C LEU A 227 10.36 21.14 29.37
N HIS A 228 10.23 21.22 28.05
CA HIS A 228 9.11 21.87 27.37
C HIS A 228 8.08 20.89 26.81
N SER A 229 8.10 19.65 27.30
CA SER A 229 7.11 18.65 26.94
C SER A 229 6.36 18.10 28.14
N TYR A 230 5.14 17.62 27.88
CA TYR A 230 4.33 16.93 28.86
C TYR A 230 3.68 15.70 28.22
N TYR A 231 3.60 14.63 28.98
CA TYR A 231 2.99 13.38 28.53
C TYR A 231 1.50 13.40 28.82
N VAL A 232 0.70 13.11 27.80
CA VAL A 232 -0.73 12.85 27.96
C VAL A 232 -1.02 11.39 27.66
N PRO A 233 -1.96 10.74 28.37
CA PRO A 233 -2.42 9.41 28.00
C PRO A 233 -2.82 9.42 26.52
N LYS A 234 -2.32 8.45 25.73
CA LYS A 234 -2.80 8.27 24.36
C LYS A 234 -4.24 7.81 24.50
N LYS A 235 -5.16 8.77 24.43
CA LYS A 235 -6.57 8.43 24.25
C LYS A 235 -6.59 7.50 23.05
N PRO A 236 -7.16 6.28 23.16
CA PRO A 236 -7.34 5.43 21.99
C PRO A 236 -7.97 6.34 20.96
N ARG A 237 -7.30 6.49 19.79
CA ARG A 237 -7.88 7.29 18.71
C ARG A 237 -9.22 6.64 18.47
N LYS A 238 -10.30 7.26 18.98
CA LYS A 238 -11.66 6.88 18.61
C LYS A 238 -11.62 7.01 17.11
N GLY A 239 -11.58 5.87 16.42
CA GLY A 239 -11.55 5.88 14.98
C GLY A 239 -12.77 6.68 14.51
N PHE A 240 -12.88 6.90 13.21
CA PHE A 240 -14.16 7.29 12.61
C PHE A 240 -15.18 6.14 12.65
N GLN A 241 -15.17 5.35 13.73
CA GLN A 241 -16.15 4.34 14.05
C GLN A 241 -17.46 5.06 14.36
N PHE A 242 -18.50 4.59 13.70
CA PHE A 242 -19.86 5.03 13.95
C PHE A 242 -20.20 4.81 15.43
N GLN A 243 -20.65 5.87 16.09
CA GLN A 243 -21.21 5.79 17.44
C GLN A 243 -22.65 6.25 17.40
N VAL A 244 -23.52 5.45 18.00
CA VAL A 244 -24.93 5.81 18.19
C VAL A 244 -24.99 7.05 19.09
N ARG A 245 -25.79 8.05 18.69
CA ARG A 245 -25.89 9.32 19.42
C ARG A 245 -26.61 9.14 20.76
N SER A 246 -26.42 10.09 21.66
CA SER A 246 -27.08 10.10 22.97
C SER A 246 -28.60 9.99 22.85
N ARG A 247 -29.21 10.72 21.91
CA ARG A 247 -30.66 10.66 21.62
C ARG A 247 -31.14 9.23 21.32
N THR A 248 -30.37 8.49 20.51
CA THR A 248 -30.75 7.16 20.05
C THR A 248 -30.46 6.11 21.11
N ARG A 249 -29.39 6.29 21.90
CA ARG A 249 -29.11 5.47 23.09
C ARG A 249 -30.24 5.50 24.11
N LYS A 250 -30.86 6.67 24.34
CA LYS A 250 -32.06 6.78 25.20
C LYS A 250 -33.20 5.89 24.67
N TRP A 251 -33.49 5.94 23.37
CA TRP A 251 -34.54 5.12 22.76
C TRP A 251 -34.19 3.62 22.73
N ILE A 252 -32.91 3.25 22.63
CA ILE A 252 -32.45 1.86 22.78
C ILE A 252 -32.80 1.35 24.19
N ALA A 253 -32.53 2.14 25.24
CA ALA A 253 -32.90 1.76 26.61
C ALA A 253 -34.41 1.60 26.77
N VAL A 254 -35.22 2.51 26.22
CA VAL A 254 -36.69 2.42 26.25
C VAL A 254 -37.19 1.18 25.51
N ARG A 255 -36.61 0.85 24.35
CA ARG A 255 -36.92 -0.37 23.61
C ARG A 255 -36.57 -1.62 24.42
N ASN A 256 -35.41 -1.65 25.09
CA ASN A 256 -34.99 -2.77 25.91
C ASN A 256 -35.91 -2.95 27.13
N ALA A 257 -36.35 -1.86 27.76
CA ALA A 257 -37.35 -1.92 28.82
C ALA A 257 -38.69 -2.50 28.33
N ALA A 258 -39.15 -2.10 27.14
CA ALA A 258 -40.36 -2.67 26.53
C ALA A 258 -40.20 -4.16 26.15
N TRP A 259 -38.99 -4.60 25.80
CA TRP A 259 -38.69 -6.01 25.62
C TRP A 259 -38.80 -6.79 26.93
N GLY A 260 -38.20 -6.29 28.01
CA GLY A 260 -38.31 -6.90 29.34
C GLY A 260 -39.74 -6.90 29.90
N ASP A 261 -40.59 -5.95 29.48
CA ASP A 261 -42.04 -5.96 29.76
C ASP A 261 -42.76 -7.07 28.99
N HIS A 262 -42.47 -7.22 27.69
CA HIS A 262 -43.01 -8.29 26.87
C HIS A 262 -42.58 -9.68 27.36
N GLN A 263 -41.34 -9.86 27.79
CA GLN A 263 -40.86 -11.13 28.36
C GLN A 263 -41.61 -11.55 29.64
N ARG A 264 -42.13 -10.58 30.42
CA ARG A 264 -42.84 -10.85 31.67
C ARG A 264 -44.31 -11.18 31.48
N HIS A 265 -44.99 -10.51 30.54
CA HIS A 265 -46.44 -10.60 30.40
C HIS A 265 -46.91 -11.32 29.12
N VAL A 266 -46.04 -11.43 28.10
CA VAL A 266 -46.27 -12.08 26.78
C VAL A 266 -47.67 -11.81 26.20
N THR A 267 -48.01 -10.53 26.03
CA THR A 267 -49.30 -10.10 25.44
C THR A 267 -49.15 -9.51 24.03
N PRO A 268 -50.20 -9.52 23.19
CA PRO A 268 -50.20 -8.84 21.89
C PRO A 268 -49.87 -7.34 22.01
N GLU A 269 -50.35 -6.67 23.06
CA GLU A 269 -50.13 -5.24 23.29
C GLU A 269 -48.67 -4.93 23.64
N SER A 270 -48.06 -5.76 24.49
CA SER A 270 -46.64 -5.62 24.87
C SER A 270 -45.71 -5.89 23.67
N TRP A 271 -46.06 -6.85 22.80
CA TRP A 271 -45.36 -7.08 21.54
C TRP A 271 -45.49 -5.91 20.57
N GLU A 272 -46.69 -5.35 20.40
CA GLU A 272 -46.91 -4.22 19.50
C GLU A 272 -46.13 -2.98 19.96
N LYS A 273 -46.13 -2.71 21.26
CA LYS A 273 -45.32 -1.64 21.88
C LYS A 273 -43.84 -1.84 21.61
N TYR A 274 -43.30 -3.05 21.80
CA TYR A 274 -41.92 -3.37 21.47
C TYR A 274 -41.64 -3.19 19.97
N ARG A 275 -42.52 -3.68 19.09
CA ARG A 275 -42.40 -3.60 17.63
C ARG A 275 -42.29 -2.15 17.14
N LEU A 276 -43.15 -1.26 17.65
CA LEU A 276 -43.12 0.17 17.33
C LEU A 276 -41.82 0.82 17.79
N LEU A 277 -41.36 0.52 19.02
CA LEU A 277 -40.10 1.04 19.55
C LEU A 277 -38.87 0.49 18.81
N ARG A 278 -38.86 -0.78 18.43
CA ARG A 278 -37.83 -1.41 17.59
C ARG A 278 -37.72 -0.71 16.24
N ASN A 279 -38.85 -0.47 15.58
CA ASN A 279 -38.88 0.23 14.30
C ASN A 279 -38.39 1.68 14.44
N LYS A 280 -38.78 2.37 15.52
CA LYS A 280 -38.29 3.73 15.84
C LYS A 280 -36.78 3.77 16.07
N VAL A 281 -36.24 2.88 16.90
CA VAL A 281 -34.79 2.76 17.14
C VAL A 281 -34.05 2.45 15.84
N THR A 282 -34.58 1.56 15.01
CA THR A 282 -34.00 1.21 13.71
C THR A 282 -33.93 2.42 12.78
N LYS A 283 -34.99 3.25 12.74
CA LYS A 283 -35.02 4.52 12.01
C LYS A 283 -33.96 5.50 12.54
N LEU A 284 -33.90 5.70 13.85
CA LEU A 284 -32.93 6.62 14.48
C LEU A 284 -31.48 6.19 14.27
N VAL A 285 -31.18 4.90 14.34
CA VAL A 285 -29.83 4.38 14.03
C VAL A 285 -29.47 4.64 12.57
N LYS A 286 -30.43 4.53 11.65
CA LYS A 286 -30.23 4.87 10.23
C LYS A 286 -29.94 6.35 10.04
N GLU A 287 -30.68 7.23 10.71
CA GLU A 287 -30.45 8.68 10.69
C GLU A 287 -29.08 9.06 11.28
N ASP A 288 -28.71 8.48 12.43
CA ASP A 288 -27.39 8.71 13.03
C ASP A 288 -26.25 8.25 12.10
N LYS A 289 -26.43 7.14 11.37
CA LYS A 289 -25.45 6.67 10.37
C LYS A 289 -25.31 7.65 9.22
N GLN A 290 -26.42 8.20 8.72
CA GLN A 290 -26.40 9.21 7.66
C GLN A 290 -25.70 10.48 8.12
N GLU A 291 -25.99 10.96 9.32
CA GLU A 291 -25.36 12.17 9.85
C GLU A 291 -23.86 11.98 10.11
N HIS A 292 -23.45 10.81 10.61
CA HIS A 292 -22.03 10.43 10.72
C HIS A 292 -21.32 10.45 9.37
N GLN A 293 -21.97 9.96 8.31
CA GLN A 293 -21.44 10.02 6.94
C GLN A 293 -21.28 11.46 6.46
N THR A 294 -22.27 12.33 6.68
CA THR A 294 -22.18 13.76 6.35
C THR A 294 -21.04 14.45 7.09
N GLN A 295 -20.80 14.11 8.35
CA GLN A 295 -19.67 14.64 9.11
C GLN A 295 -18.32 14.16 8.58
N ILE A 296 -18.23 12.89 8.17
CA ILE A 296 -17.02 12.38 7.49
C ILE A 296 -16.78 13.21 6.23
N ILE A 297 -17.79 13.35 5.38
CA ILE A 297 -17.79 14.13 4.13
C ILE A 297 -17.23 15.55 4.35
N ARG A 298 -17.82 16.32 5.27
CA ARG A 298 -17.38 17.70 5.58
C ARG A 298 -15.92 17.77 6.01
N LYS A 299 -15.46 16.77 6.77
CA LYS A 299 -14.05 16.69 7.18
C LYS A 299 -13.12 16.26 6.04
N MET A 300 -13.63 15.61 4.99
CA MET A 300 -12.81 15.28 3.81
C MET A 300 -12.59 16.49 2.93
N GLU A 301 -13.59 17.36 2.80
CA GLU A 301 -13.47 18.64 2.10
C GLU A 301 -12.33 19.48 2.71
N GLN A 302 -12.22 19.48 4.05
CA GLN A 302 -11.13 20.15 4.76
C GLN A 302 -9.80 19.37 4.73
N ASN A 303 -9.85 18.04 4.63
CA ASN A 303 -8.65 17.18 4.67
C ASN A 303 -8.87 15.88 3.87
N PRO A 304 -8.56 15.88 2.56
CA PRO A 304 -8.72 14.70 1.70
C PRO A 304 -7.94 13.46 2.18
N LYS A 305 -6.86 13.65 2.96
CA LYS A 305 -6.08 12.55 3.56
C LYS A 305 -6.87 11.74 4.59
N LEU A 306 -7.93 12.32 5.16
CA LEU A 306 -8.83 11.62 6.06
C LEU A 306 -9.54 10.44 5.38
N LEU A 307 -9.85 10.57 4.09
CA LEU A 307 -10.43 9.49 3.30
C LEU A 307 -9.48 8.29 3.25
N TYR A 308 -8.18 8.53 3.03
CA TYR A 308 -7.19 7.46 2.98
C TYR A 308 -7.06 6.75 4.31
N GLN A 309 -7.17 7.48 5.42
CA GLN A 309 -7.17 6.88 6.74
C GLN A 309 -8.42 6.02 6.98
N ILE A 310 -9.62 6.52 6.65
CA ILE A 310 -10.88 5.78 6.83
C ILE A 310 -10.90 4.52 5.94
N VAL A 311 -10.58 4.69 4.66
CA VAL A 311 -10.50 3.60 3.69
C VAL A 311 -9.46 2.57 4.13
N ASN A 312 -8.24 2.98 4.51
CA ASN A 312 -7.19 2.04 4.97
C ASN A 312 -7.56 1.34 6.28
N ASN A 313 -8.20 2.03 7.22
CA ASN A 313 -8.62 1.43 8.49
C ASN A 313 -9.77 0.43 8.32
N GLN A 314 -10.61 0.59 7.29
CA GLN A 314 -11.74 -0.30 7.01
C GLN A 314 -11.46 -1.34 5.92
N SER A 315 -10.40 -1.17 5.13
CA SER A 315 -9.95 -2.12 4.11
C SER A 315 -8.92 -3.10 4.63
N LYS A 316 -8.09 -2.68 5.59
CA LYS A 316 -7.06 -3.52 6.19
C LYS A 316 -7.56 -4.05 7.52
N VAL A 317 -7.74 -5.37 7.60
CA VAL A 317 -7.44 -6.04 8.87
C VAL A 317 -6.02 -5.61 9.22
N LYS A 318 -5.76 -5.17 10.45
CA LYS A 318 -4.41 -5.03 10.96
C LYS A 318 -4.07 -6.35 11.65
N PRO A 319 -3.54 -7.36 10.94
CA PRO A 319 -2.87 -8.41 11.65
C PRO A 319 -1.58 -7.78 12.22
N GLY A 320 -1.18 -8.22 13.41
CA GLY A 320 0.23 -8.10 13.79
C GLY A 320 1.11 -8.81 12.76
N VAL A 321 2.42 -8.76 12.91
CA VAL A 321 3.28 -9.64 12.10
C VAL A 321 2.81 -11.07 12.37
N SER A 322 2.33 -11.77 11.33
CA SER A 322 1.99 -13.19 11.44
C SER A 322 3.22 -13.93 11.97
N PRO A 323 3.07 -14.98 12.81
CA PRO A 323 4.19 -15.80 13.22
C PRO A 323 5.01 -16.18 11.99
N LEU A 324 6.28 -15.78 11.94
CA LEU A 324 7.17 -16.10 10.84
C LEU A 324 7.55 -17.57 10.95
N GLN A 325 7.67 -18.27 9.82
CA GLN A 325 8.21 -19.62 9.81
C GLN A 325 9.75 -19.54 9.88
N THR A 326 10.33 -20.31 10.80
CA THR A 326 11.78 -20.47 10.99
C THR A 326 12.14 -21.94 10.84
N SER A 327 13.44 -22.24 10.71
CA SER A 327 13.96 -23.62 10.69
C SER A 327 13.66 -24.40 11.99
N GLU A 328 13.39 -23.71 13.10
CA GLU A 328 13.12 -24.30 14.42
C GLU A 328 11.62 -24.29 14.81
N GLY A 329 10.73 -23.78 13.94
CA GLY A 329 9.29 -23.64 14.20
C GLY A 329 8.73 -22.26 13.85
N THR A 330 7.56 -21.90 14.39
CA THR A 330 6.97 -20.56 14.17
C THR A 330 7.38 -19.58 15.27
N THR A 331 7.74 -18.33 14.91
CA THR A 331 8.15 -17.32 15.88
C THR A 331 7.01 -17.05 16.88
N ALA A 332 7.25 -17.33 18.17
CA ALA A 332 6.25 -17.15 19.20
C ALA A 332 6.10 -15.69 19.68
N THR A 333 7.12 -14.85 19.49
CA THR A 333 7.17 -13.48 20.01
C THR A 333 7.64 -12.46 18.97
N ALA A 334 7.30 -11.18 19.20
CA ALA A 334 7.75 -10.07 18.37
C ALA A 334 9.28 -9.90 18.38
N SER A 335 9.95 -10.25 19.49
CA SER A 335 11.41 -10.21 19.59
C SER A 335 12.06 -11.29 18.72
N ALA A 336 11.55 -12.52 18.74
CA ALA A 336 12.02 -13.60 17.86
C ALA A 336 11.80 -13.24 16.38
N ALA A 337 10.65 -12.65 16.04
CA ALA A 337 10.39 -12.19 14.68
C ALA A 337 11.31 -11.05 14.24
N ALA A 338 11.65 -10.12 15.13
CA ALA A 338 12.62 -9.06 14.84
C ALA A 338 14.02 -9.62 14.58
N GLU A 339 14.46 -10.59 15.38
CA GLU A 339 15.76 -11.23 15.23
C GLU A 339 15.86 -12.03 13.92
N GLU A 340 14.82 -12.81 13.59
CA GLU A 340 14.80 -13.58 12.35
C GLU A 340 14.87 -12.68 11.10
N LEU A 341 14.12 -11.59 11.09
CA LEU A 341 14.19 -10.61 10.01
C LEU A 341 15.58 -9.94 9.94
N ALA A 342 16.19 -9.65 11.09
CA ALA A 342 17.53 -9.06 11.13
C ALA A 342 18.58 -10.03 10.57
N ASN A 343 18.51 -11.30 10.96
CA ASN A 343 19.36 -12.38 10.44
C ASN A 343 19.17 -12.51 8.93
N PHE A 344 17.93 -12.61 8.45
CA PHE A 344 17.67 -12.67 7.01
C PHE A 344 18.23 -11.46 6.26
N TYR A 345 18.00 -10.24 6.73
CA TYR A 345 18.54 -9.04 6.06
C TYR A 345 20.07 -9.01 6.05
N SER A 346 20.72 -9.53 7.09
CA SER A 346 22.19 -9.65 7.12
C SER A 346 22.74 -10.54 5.99
N THR A 347 22.04 -11.64 5.65
CA THR A 347 22.46 -12.55 4.57
C THR A 347 22.40 -11.94 3.18
N VAL A 348 21.71 -10.80 3.02
CA VAL A 348 21.60 -10.09 1.74
C VAL A 348 22.86 -9.32 1.43
N PHE A 349 23.52 -8.80 2.46
CA PHE A 349 24.68 -7.94 2.29
C PHE A 349 25.84 -8.70 1.69
N CYS A 350 26.60 -8.01 0.85
CA CYS A 350 27.83 -8.53 0.27
C CYS A 350 28.93 -8.53 1.36
N PRO A 351 29.78 -9.57 1.40
CA PRO A 351 30.96 -9.58 2.28
C PRO A 351 31.85 -8.35 2.05
N LYS A 352 32.52 -7.90 3.12
CA LYS A 352 33.45 -6.77 3.06
C LYS A 352 34.75 -7.22 2.39
N GLU A 353 34.82 -7.12 1.07
CA GLU A 353 36.02 -7.42 0.27
C GLU A 353 36.70 -6.15 -0.23
N CYS A 354 38.02 -6.10 -0.13
CA CYS A 354 38.85 -5.03 -0.69
C CYS A 354 39.13 -5.37 -2.17
N VAL A 355 38.27 -4.90 -3.08
CA VAL A 355 38.45 -5.16 -4.51
C VAL A 355 39.21 -4.00 -5.15
N THR A 356 40.44 -4.26 -5.60
CA THR A 356 41.11 -3.45 -6.62
C THR A 356 40.60 -3.88 -8.00
N LEU A 357 39.55 -3.22 -8.51
CA LEU A 357 39.17 -3.38 -9.91
C LEU A 357 40.15 -2.60 -10.79
N SER A 358 40.83 -3.30 -11.69
CA SER A 358 41.44 -2.67 -12.87
C SER A 358 40.31 -2.21 -13.80
N LEU A 359 39.91 -0.94 -13.66
CA LEU A 359 38.97 -0.31 -14.57
C LEU A 359 39.74 0.34 -15.73
N HIS A 360 39.16 0.29 -16.93
CA HIS A 360 39.65 1.05 -18.07
C HIS A 360 39.74 2.54 -17.70
N PRO A 361 40.83 3.23 -18.04
CA PRO A 361 40.98 4.65 -17.76
C PRO A 361 39.96 5.43 -18.60
N LEU A 362 38.89 5.90 -17.96
CA LEU A 362 38.15 7.03 -18.49
C LEU A 362 39.05 8.27 -18.38
N LEU A 363 39.04 9.10 -19.42
CA LEU A 363 39.68 10.41 -19.44
C LEU A 363 39.41 11.14 -18.12
N SER A 364 40.44 11.73 -17.52
CA SER A 364 40.31 12.48 -16.27
C SER A 364 39.16 13.48 -16.41
N PRO A 365 38.15 13.46 -15.52
CA PRO A 365 37.00 14.34 -15.65
C PRO A 365 37.46 15.80 -15.63
N THR A 366 37.05 16.58 -16.63
CA THR A 366 37.37 18.02 -16.76
C THR A 366 36.75 18.86 -15.64
N ASP A 367 35.59 18.44 -15.13
CA ASP A 367 34.90 19.08 -14.01
C ASP A 367 34.86 18.17 -12.78
N THR A 368 35.39 18.65 -11.66
CA THR A 368 35.43 17.91 -10.39
C THR A 368 34.61 18.60 -9.29
N LEU A 369 33.93 17.80 -8.48
CA LEU A 369 33.23 18.23 -7.27
C LEU A 369 34.02 17.75 -6.05
N GLN A 370 34.82 18.65 -5.49
CA GLN A 370 35.73 18.36 -4.38
C GLN A 370 35.14 18.77 -3.02
N ASP A 371 34.82 20.05 -2.88
CA ASP A 371 34.38 20.64 -1.63
C ASP A 371 32.92 21.10 -1.69
N MET A 372 32.26 20.99 -0.54
CA MET A 372 30.91 21.49 -0.31
C MET A 372 30.88 22.34 0.94
N THR A 373 30.31 23.53 0.80
CA THR A 373 29.83 24.34 1.91
C THR A 373 28.31 24.44 1.87
N VAL A 374 27.70 24.39 3.03
CA VAL A 374 26.27 24.56 3.23
C VAL A 374 26.00 25.97 3.72
N ASN A 375 24.99 26.63 3.15
CA ASN A 375 24.53 27.93 3.59
C ASN A 375 23.31 27.81 4.53
N ALA A 376 23.19 28.78 5.44
CA ALA A 376 22.17 28.78 6.47
C ALA A 376 20.74 28.91 5.90
N GLU A 377 20.58 29.65 4.81
CA GLU A 377 19.29 29.82 4.13
C GLU A 377 18.75 28.49 3.59
N SER A 378 19.60 27.66 2.95
CA SER A 378 19.21 26.35 2.42
C SER A 378 18.80 25.40 3.54
N VAL A 379 19.51 25.44 4.67
CA VAL A 379 19.15 24.66 5.86
C VAL A 379 17.76 25.08 6.36
N LEU A 380 17.53 26.39 6.52
CA LEU A 380 16.24 26.93 6.96
C LEU A 380 15.09 26.53 6.01
N LEU A 381 15.28 26.67 4.70
CA LEU A 381 14.27 26.29 3.70
C LEU A 381 13.95 24.79 3.75
N ILE A 382 14.95 23.92 3.91
CA ILE A 382 14.72 22.48 4.05
C ILE A 382 13.95 22.17 5.33
N LEU A 383 14.31 22.79 6.47
CA LEU A 383 13.62 22.61 7.75
C LEU A 383 12.15 23.05 7.66
N LEU A 384 11.88 24.21 7.07
CA LEU A 384 10.52 24.72 6.83
C LEU A 384 9.74 23.83 5.85
N GLY A 385 10.43 23.16 4.91
CA GLY A 385 9.86 22.21 3.96
C GLY A 385 9.56 20.82 4.53
N LEU A 386 9.95 20.51 5.78
CA LEU A 386 9.77 19.17 6.35
C LEU A 386 8.29 18.75 6.42
N ASN A 387 8.04 17.48 6.07
CA ASN A 387 6.73 16.86 6.24
C ASN A 387 6.58 16.36 7.69
N THR A 388 5.79 17.09 8.47
CA THR A 388 5.57 16.88 9.91
C THR A 388 4.91 15.55 10.28
N LYS A 389 4.38 14.81 9.28
CA LYS A 389 3.70 13.53 9.48
C LYS A 389 4.60 12.30 9.32
N LYS A 390 5.89 12.49 8.98
CA LYS A 390 6.86 11.39 8.86
C LYS A 390 7.37 10.95 10.24
N SER A 391 7.76 9.67 10.35
CA SER A 391 8.31 9.08 11.57
C SER A 391 9.74 9.58 11.85
N PRO A 392 10.11 9.73 13.14
CA PRO A 392 11.50 10.02 13.54
C PRO A 392 12.42 8.80 13.36
N GLY A 393 13.72 9.02 13.52
CA GLY A 393 14.71 7.95 13.65
C GLY A 393 14.80 7.42 15.09
N ALA A 394 15.90 6.74 15.42
CA ALA A 394 16.18 6.25 16.77
C ALA A 394 16.38 7.38 17.80
N ASP A 395 16.66 8.60 17.33
CA ASP A 395 16.80 9.80 18.16
C ASP A 395 15.48 10.36 18.70
N GLU A 396 14.35 9.85 18.22
CA GLU A 396 12.98 10.25 18.53
C GLU A 396 12.64 11.72 18.20
N ILE A 397 13.53 12.42 17.49
CA ILE A 397 13.29 13.81 17.09
C ILE A 397 12.41 13.84 15.85
N THR A 398 11.21 14.38 16.03
CA THR A 398 10.21 14.41 14.96
C THR A 398 10.46 15.56 13.97
N PRO A 399 10.08 15.40 12.69
CA PRO A 399 10.13 16.49 11.71
C PRO A 399 9.26 17.70 12.11
N LEU A 400 8.24 17.48 12.95
CA LEU A 400 7.39 18.55 13.48
C LEU A 400 8.20 19.48 14.39
N ILE A 401 9.00 18.92 15.32
CA ILE A 401 9.84 19.70 16.24
C ILE A 401 10.82 20.54 15.44
N LEU A 402 11.56 19.92 14.52
CA LEU A 402 12.55 20.61 13.70
C LEU A 402 11.95 21.73 12.84
N LYS A 403 10.75 21.53 12.30
CA LYS A 403 10.06 22.55 11.51
C LYS A 403 9.57 23.73 12.35
N GLN A 404 9.04 23.46 13.55
CA GLN A 404 8.56 24.52 14.45
C GLN A 404 9.71 25.34 15.03
N CYS A 405 10.83 24.70 15.34
CA CYS A 405 12.03 25.33 15.88
C CYS A 405 13.05 25.72 14.80
N ALA A 406 12.65 25.72 13.51
CA ALA A 406 13.57 25.87 12.39
C ALA A 406 14.39 27.18 12.48
N ARG A 407 13.74 28.29 12.84
CA ARG A 407 14.39 29.60 12.98
C ARG A 407 15.37 29.68 14.15
N SER A 408 15.22 28.84 15.16
CA SER A 408 16.14 28.77 16.30
C SER A 408 17.31 27.81 16.06
N LEU A 409 17.16 26.84 15.16
CA LEU A 409 18.12 25.75 14.99
C LEU A 409 18.98 25.87 13.72
N TYR A 410 18.56 26.63 12.71
CA TYR A 410 19.17 26.56 11.39
C TYR A 410 20.65 26.97 11.37
N THR A 411 21.08 27.95 12.16
CA THR A 411 22.48 28.38 12.25
C THR A 411 23.35 27.30 12.86
N SER A 412 22.97 26.78 14.03
CA SER A 412 23.70 25.71 14.74
C SER A 412 23.81 24.44 13.91
N LEU A 413 22.74 24.07 13.19
CA LEU A 413 22.78 22.93 12.27
C LEU A 413 23.67 23.20 11.05
N THR A 414 23.74 24.44 10.57
CA THR A 414 24.64 24.82 9.47
C THR A 414 26.10 24.66 9.89
N ASP A 415 26.45 25.07 11.10
CA ASP A 415 27.80 24.94 11.64
C ASP A 415 28.19 23.46 11.79
N LEU A 416 27.31 22.64 12.37
CA LEU A 416 27.48 21.19 12.46
C LEU A 416 27.67 20.54 11.07
N PHE A 417 26.84 20.93 10.10
CA PHE A 417 26.91 20.37 8.74
C PHE A 417 28.21 20.74 8.04
N ASN A 418 28.64 21.99 8.14
CA ASN A 418 29.92 22.44 7.59
C ASN A 418 31.10 21.76 8.29
N LEU A 419 31.06 21.60 9.62
CA LEU A 419 32.08 20.86 10.37
C LEU A 419 32.16 19.40 9.90
N SER A 420 31.00 18.72 9.79
CA SER A 420 30.90 17.35 9.29
C SER A 420 31.52 17.19 7.90
N LEU A 421 31.18 18.07 6.95
CA LEU A 421 31.70 18.04 5.59
C LEU A 421 33.19 18.38 5.52
N ASN A 422 33.65 19.38 6.28
CA ASN A 422 35.04 19.81 6.28
C ASN A 422 36.00 18.78 6.89
N CYS A 423 35.53 18.03 7.88
CA CYS A 423 36.27 16.94 8.52
C CYS A 423 36.04 15.58 7.84
N SER A 424 35.16 15.51 6.82
CA SER A 424 34.77 14.25 6.17
C SER A 424 34.25 13.19 7.14
N MET A 425 33.57 13.61 8.21
CA MET A 425 33.10 12.74 9.29
C MET A 425 31.58 12.88 9.49
N VAL A 426 30.91 11.73 9.66
CA VAL A 426 29.48 11.63 9.93
C VAL A 426 29.28 11.18 11.38
N PRO A 427 28.42 11.86 12.18
CA PRO A 427 28.08 11.41 13.53
C PRO A 427 27.64 9.94 13.58
N MET A 428 28.15 9.18 14.55
CA MET A 428 27.89 7.74 14.67
C MET A 428 26.39 7.43 14.82
N ASP A 429 25.65 8.27 15.54
CA ASP A 429 24.20 8.18 15.68
C ASP A 429 23.45 8.22 14.33
N TRP A 430 24.01 8.89 13.33
CA TRP A 430 23.41 8.98 11.99
C TRP A 430 23.68 7.73 11.15
N LYS A 431 24.67 6.92 11.55
CA LYS A 431 25.00 5.62 10.96
C LYS A 431 24.14 4.48 11.53
N CYS A 432 23.45 4.70 12.64
CA CYS A 432 22.47 3.78 13.22
C CYS A 432 21.08 3.93 12.58
N GLY A 433 20.54 2.85 12.02
CA GLY A 433 19.20 2.82 11.39
C GLY A 433 18.24 1.85 12.08
N THR A 434 16.97 2.23 12.21
CA THR A 434 15.92 1.30 12.66
C THR A 434 15.07 0.85 11.48
N ILE A 435 15.09 -0.44 11.15
CA ILE A 435 14.29 -1.04 10.09
C ILE A 435 12.87 -1.30 10.59
N THR A 436 11.88 -0.84 9.82
CA THR A 436 10.49 -1.29 9.94
C THR A 436 10.15 -2.17 8.74
N PRO A 437 9.88 -3.47 8.93
CA PRO A 437 9.55 -4.38 7.84
C PRO A 437 8.18 -4.04 7.26
N ILE A 438 8.09 -3.92 5.94
CA ILE A 438 6.83 -3.67 5.22
C ILE A 438 6.50 -4.85 4.33
N PHE A 439 5.38 -5.52 4.61
CA PHE A 439 4.89 -6.64 3.80
C PHE A 439 4.55 -6.20 2.37
N LYS A 440 5.17 -6.85 1.37
CA LYS A 440 5.05 -6.54 -0.06
C LYS A 440 3.92 -7.32 -0.74
N GLY A 441 3.58 -8.52 -0.26
CA GLY A 441 2.60 -9.45 -0.86
C GLY A 441 3.08 -10.90 -0.73
N GLY A 442 2.28 -11.88 -1.14
CA GLY A 442 2.63 -13.30 -1.03
C GLY A 442 2.23 -13.93 0.30
N ASP A 443 3.01 -14.91 0.77
CA ASP A 443 2.83 -15.49 2.11
C ASP A 443 3.45 -14.57 3.18
N ARG A 444 2.71 -14.34 4.26
CA ARG A 444 3.14 -13.52 5.40
C ARG A 444 4.07 -14.24 6.35
N SER A 445 4.13 -15.56 6.30
CA SER A 445 5.05 -16.34 7.11
C SER A 445 6.50 -16.24 6.61
N ASP A 446 6.69 -15.91 5.34
CA ASP A 446 7.98 -15.82 4.66
C ASP A 446 8.62 -14.43 4.82
N VAL A 447 9.82 -14.41 5.40
CA VAL A 447 10.66 -13.21 5.62
C VAL A 447 11.04 -12.48 4.34
N SER A 448 11.15 -13.20 3.21
CA SER A 448 11.51 -12.64 1.90
C SER A 448 10.46 -11.66 1.36
N ASN A 449 9.22 -11.79 1.82
CA ASN A 449 8.09 -10.94 1.45
C ASN A 449 8.02 -9.62 2.23
N TYR A 450 8.99 -9.33 3.11
CA TYR A 450 9.07 -8.09 3.89
C TYR A 450 10.21 -7.19 3.41
N ARG A 451 9.85 -5.97 3.03
CA ARG A 451 10.79 -4.94 2.59
C ARG A 451 11.41 -4.19 3.80
N PRO A 452 12.74 -4.06 3.90
CA PRO A 452 13.39 -3.32 4.97
C PRO A 452 13.32 -1.80 4.74
N VAL A 453 12.44 -1.07 5.43
CA VAL A 453 12.46 0.40 5.39
C VAL A 453 13.23 0.96 6.58
N THR A 454 14.35 1.62 6.32
CA THR A 454 15.23 2.20 7.34
C THR A 454 14.77 3.60 7.74
N LEU A 455 14.50 3.76 9.03
CA LEU A 455 14.29 5.04 9.69
C LEU A 455 15.66 5.58 10.13
N LEU A 456 16.07 6.69 9.51
CA LEU A 456 17.27 7.44 9.86
C LEU A 456 16.91 8.74 10.58
N PRO A 457 17.81 9.29 11.43
CA PRO A 457 17.63 10.59 12.07
C PRO A 457 17.21 11.67 11.07
N VAL A 458 16.25 12.51 11.46
CA VAL A 458 15.70 13.53 10.55
C VAL A 458 16.76 14.58 10.22
N ILE A 459 17.62 14.92 11.18
CA ILE A 459 18.72 15.87 11.01
C ILE A 459 19.73 15.33 9.98
N SER A 460 20.11 14.04 10.04
CA SER A 460 20.93 13.39 9.00
C SER A 460 20.32 13.59 7.61
N LYS A 461 19.00 13.35 7.48
CA LYS A 461 18.29 13.51 6.19
C LYS A 461 18.27 14.94 5.66
N VAL A 462 18.46 15.95 6.50
CA VAL A 462 18.62 17.35 6.06
C VAL A 462 19.97 17.52 5.37
N LEU A 463 21.07 17.05 5.99
CA LEU A 463 22.38 17.08 5.35
C LEU A 463 22.45 16.21 4.09
N GLU A 464 21.92 14.99 4.15
CA GLU A 464 21.82 14.11 2.98
C GLU A 464 21.12 14.81 1.80
N ARG A 465 20.10 15.63 2.07
CA ARG A 465 19.39 16.38 1.01
C ARG A 465 20.25 17.47 0.40
N LEU A 466 21.03 18.18 1.20
CA LEU A 466 21.97 19.18 0.72
C LEU A 466 23.04 18.55 -0.17
N VAL A 467 23.63 17.44 0.30
CA VAL A 467 24.60 16.63 -0.46
C VAL A 467 23.99 16.11 -1.76
N ALA A 468 22.79 15.52 -1.70
CA ALA A 468 22.10 15.00 -2.87
C ALA A 468 21.82 16.10 -3.91
N ASN A 469 21.36 17.27 -3.48
CA ASN A 469 21.09 18.39 -4.39
C ASN A 469 22.36 18.83 -5.14
N LYS A 470 23.51 18.87 -4.46
CA LYS A 470 24.78 19.26 -5.09
C LYS A 470 25.31 18.17 -6.02
N LEU A 471 25.23 16.90 -5.62
CA LEU A 471 25.58 15.77 -6.48
C LEU A 471 24.71 15.76 -7.75
N THR A 472 23.39 15.86 -7.61
CA THR A 472 22.48 15.90 -8.76
C THR A 472 22.79 17.10 -9.66
N LYS A 473 23.09 18.29 -9.09
CA LYS A 473 23.49 19.46 -9.89
C LYS A 473 24.76 19.21 -10.70
N HIS A 474 25.76 18.54 -10.14
CA HIS A 474 26.99 18.15 -10.84
C HIS A 474 26.71 17.12 -11.94
N LEU A 475 25.96 16.08 -11.60
CA LEU A 475 25.63 14.98 -12.51
C LEU A 475 24.79 15.43 -13.72
N GLU A 476 23.75 16.24 -13.48
CA GLU A 476 22.89 16.76 -14.54
C GLU A 476 23.57 17.90 -15.31
N GLY A 477 24.29 18.80 -14.62
CA GLY A 477 24.98 19.93 -15.24
C GLY A 477 26.08 19.51 -16.21
N ASN A 478 26.75 18.39 -15.94
CA ASN A 478 27.82 17.84 -16.76
C ASN A 478 27.34 16.69 -17.67
N ASN A 479 26.04 16.44 -17.79
CA ASN A 479 25.44 15.36 -18.59
C ASN A 479 26.06 13.96 -18.31
N ILE A 480 26.39 13.69 -17.04
CA ILE A 480 27.04 12.44 -16.64
C ILE A 480 26.05 11.27 -16.64
N LEU A 481 24.80 11.52 -16.23
CA LEU A 481 23.78 10.47 -16.15
C LEU A 481 23.28 10.09 -17.55
N SER A 482 23.33 8.80 -17.86
CA SER A 482 22.84 8.26 -19.13
C SER A 482 21.40 8.67 -19.41
N ILE A 483 21.11 9.04 -20.66
CA ILE A 483 19.76 9.38 -21.12
C ILE A 483 18.78 8.19 -20.99
N ALA A 484 19.28 6.95 -20.99
CA ALA A 484 18.47 5.76 -20.83
C ALA A 484 17.89 5.60 -19.41
N GLN A 485 18.42 6.30 -18.41
CA GLN A 485 17.92 6.24 -17.04
C GLN A 485 16.77 7.23 -16.83
N HIS A 486 15.59 6.73 -16.48
CA HIS A 486 14.38 7.52 -16.19
C HIS A 486 13.98 7.52 -14.70
N GLY A 487 14.52 6.59 -13.91
CA GLY A 487 14.23 6.49 -12.48
C GLY A 487 14.90 7.60 -11.68
N PHE A 488 14.18 8.15 -10.70
CA PHE A 488 14.69 9.17 -9.75
C PHE A 488 15.27 10.46 -10.36
N ARG A 489 15.05 10.73 -11.65
CA ARG A 489 15.53 11.94 -12.33
C ARG A 489 14.43 12.97 -12.49
N LYS A 490 14.83 14.25 -12.49
CA LYS A 490 13.91 15.34 -12.79
C LYS A 490 13.47 15.25 -14.26
N SER A 491 12.22 15.62 -14.53
CA SER A 491 11.62 15.61 -15.88
C SER A 491 11.49 14.23 -16.55
N HIS A 492 11.83 13.15 -15.85
CA HIS A 492 11.61 11.77 -16.30
C HIS A 492 10.55 11.11 -15.42
N SER A 493 9.82 10.14 -15.96
CA SER A 493 8.72 9.46 -15.29
C SER A 493 8.49 8.06 -15.84
N CYS A 494 7.70 7.24 -15.14
CA CYS A 494 7.24 5.96 -15.67
C CYS A 494 6.56 6.12 -17.03
N LEU A 495 5.78 7.20 -17.19
CA LEU A 495 5.07 7.50 -18.45
C LEU A 495 6.06 7.74 -19.60
N SER A 496 7.08 8.59 -19.41
CA SER A 496 8.08 8.84 -20.45
C SER A 496 8.86 7.58 -20.86
N ASN A 497 9.16 6.71 -19.88
CA ASN A 497 9.87 5.47 -20.13
C ASN A 497 9.01 4.50 -20.98
N LEU A 498 7.74 4.33 -20.60
CA LEU A 498 6.78 3.51 -21.33
C LEU A 498 6.50 4.03 -22.75
N LEU A 499 6.37 5.35 -22.92
CA LEU A 499 6.10 5.95 -24.23
C LEU A 499 7.25 5.72 -25.20
N LEU A 500 8.50 5.96 -24.80
CA LEU A 500 9.67 5.71 -25.66
C LEU A 500 9.78 4.24 -26.05
N THR A 501 9.56 3.32 -25.09
CA THR A 501 9.57 1.88 -25.39
C THR A 501 8.47 1.51 -26.39
N LEU A 502 7.23 1.97 -26.18
CA LEU A 502 6.13 1.60 -27.06
C LEU A 502 6.20 2.26 -28.43
N ASP A 503 6.72 3.49 -28.54
CA ASP A 503 6.92 4.17 -29.81
C ASP A 503 7.85 3.34 -30.71
N ASP A 504 9.03 2.99 -30.20
CA ASP A 504 9.96 2.07 -30.86
C ASP A 504 9.30 0.74 -31.22
N TRP A 505 8.50 0.18 -30.30
CA TRP A 505 7.88 -1.12 -30.52
C TRP A 505 6.82 -1.11 -31.60
N THR A 506 5.95 -0.11 -31.58
CA THR A 506 4.90 0.04 -32.58
C THR A 506 5.48 0.34 -33.95
N LEU A 507 6.53 1.17 -34.04
CA LEU A 507 7.20 1.49 -35.29
C LEU A 507 7.82 0.24 -35.94
N ALA A 508 8.48 -0.62 -35.16
CA ALA A 508 9.04 -1.85 -35.72
C ALA A 508 7.95 -2.79 -36.25
N ILE A 509 6.83 -2.91 -35.53
CA ILE A 509 5.69 -3.75 -35.92
C ILE A 509 4.99 -3.21 -37.17
N ASP A 510 4.83 -1.88 -37.29
CA ASP A 510 4.29 -1.24 -38.50
C ASP A 510 5.19 -1.51 -39.73
N ASN A 511 6.50 -1.62 -39.50
CA ASN A 511 7.47 -2.05 -40.52
C ASN A 511 7.52 -3.58 -40.72
N GLY A 512 6.63 -4.34 -40.08
CA GLY A 512 6.53 -5.80 -40.21
C GLY A 512 7.57 -6.59 -39.41
N ASN A 513 8.35 -5.94 -38.54
CA ASN A 513 9.45 -6.56 -37.81
C ASN A 513 9.03 -6.96 -36.38
N PRO A 514 9.24 -8.22 -35.98
CA PRO A 514 9.02 -8.63 -34.60
C PRO A 514 10.04 -8.04 -33.64
N ILE A 515 9.70 -8.02 -32.36
CA ILE A 515 10.57 -7.53 -31.30
C ILE A 515 10.73 -8.58 -30.21
N HIS A 516 11.97 -8.77 -29.79
CA HIS A 516 12.29 -9.49 -28.58
C HIS A 516 12.68 -8.49 -27.50
N ALA A 517 11.88 -8.44 -26.44
CA ALA A 517 12.09 -7.58 -25.29
C ALA A 517 12.44 -8.40 -24.05
N CYS A 518 13.51 -8.04 -23.36
CA CYS A 518 13.95 -8.62 -22.12
C CYS A 518 13.64 -7.68 -20.96
N TYR A 519 12.92 -8.19 -19.96
CA TYR A 519 12.72 -7.54 -18.68
C TYR A 519 13.67 -8.17 -17.67
N LEU A 520 14.56 -7.36 -17.08
CA LEU A 520 15.57 -7.81 -16.13
C LEU A 520 15.31 -7.19 -14.75
N ASP A 521 15.26 -8.03 -13.72
CA ASP A 521 15.04 -7.64 -12.31
C ASP A 521 16.33 -7.87 -11.52
N MET A 522 16.85 -6.84 -10.85
CA MET A 522 18.02 -6.99 -9.98
C MET A 522 17.63 -7.52 -8.60
N SER A 523 18.38 -8.50 -8.09
CA SER A 523 18.12 -9.08 -6.78
C SER A 523 18.51 -8.12 -5.65
N LYS A 524 17.50 -7.53 -4.98
CA LYS A 524 17.67 -6.68 -3.78
C LYS A 524 18.68 -5.54 -4.02
N ALA A 525 18.51 -4.82 -5.13
CA ALA A 525 19.51 -3.92 -5.70
C ALA A 525 20.12 -2.92 -4.70
N PHE A 526 19.27 -2.23 -3.94
CA PHE A 526 19.70 -1.22 -2.96
C PHE A 526 20.51 -1.81 -1.80
N ASP A 527 20.25 -3.05 -1.39
CA ASP A 527 20.92 -3.69 -0.25
C ASP A 527 22.29 -4.29 -0.63
N ARG A 528 22.55 -4.50 -1.94
CA ARG A 528 23.76 -5.19 -2.44
C ARG A 528 24.81 -4.28 -3.05
N VAL A 529 24.55 -2.98 -3.16
CA VAL A 529 25.51 -1.99 -3.69
C VAL A 529 26.85 -2.11 -2.96
N ASN A 530 27.91 -2.52 -3.65
CA ASN A 530 29.22 -2.64 -3.03
C ASN A 530 29.83 -1.25 -2.81
N HIS A 531 30.27 -0.95 -1.58
CA HIS A 531 30.76 0.39 -1.21
C HIS A 531 32.05 0.76 -1.95
N SER A 532 33.01 -0.16 -2.06
CA SER A 532 34.29 0.08 -2.74
C SER A 532 34.10 0.41 -4.22
N ILE A 533 33.24 -0.35 -4.90
CA ILE A 533 32.91 -0.11 -6.31
C ILE A 533 32.17 1.22 -6.48
N LEU A 534 31.22 1.53 -5.59
CA LEU A 534 30.49 2.80 -5.62
C LEU A 534 31.44 4.01 -5.46
N LEU A 535 32.39 3.95 -4.52
CA LEU A 535 33.37 5.02 -4.29
C LEU A 535 34.29 5.20 -5.51
N GLN A 536 34.68 4.11 -6.15
CA GLN A 536 35.48 4.17 -7.39
C GLN A 536 34.68 4.82 -8.53
N LYS A 537 33.40 4.46 -8.71
CA LYS A 537 32.52 5.08 -9.72
C LYS A 537 32.26 6.57 -9.44
N LEU A 538 32.08 6.95 -8.16
CA LEU A 538 31.99 8.34 -7.74
C LEU A 538 33.23 9.14 -8.18
N LYS A 539 34.42 8.59 -7.94
CA LYS A 539 35.70 9.19 -8.35
C LYS A 539 35.80 9.35 -9.87
N GLN A 540 35.38 8.34 -10.64
CA GLN A 540 35.35 8.39 -12.10
C GLN A 540 34.41 9.48 -12.65
N HIS A 541 33.32 9.76 -11.95
CA HIS A 541 32.39 10.83 -12.29
C HIS A 541 32.78 12.21 -11.72
N GLY A 542 34.02 12.36 -11.27
CA GLY A 542 34.58 13.64 -10.83
C GLY A 542 34.25 14.01 -9.38
N VAL A 543 33.66 13.13 -8.58
CA VAL A 543 33.48 13.38 -7.13
C VAL A 543 34.75 13.00 -6.40
N THR A 544 35.47 13.99 -5.89
CA THR A 544 36.80 13.82 -5.28
C THR A 544 36.91 14.61 -3.97
N GLY A 545 38.11 14.71 -3.39
CA GLY A 545 38.37 15.54 -2.21
C GLY A 545 37.57 15.16 -0.97
N LYS A 546 37.22 16.16 -0.16
CA LYS A 546 36.55 15.97 1.14
C LYS A 546 35.15 15.38 1.00
N LEU A 547 34.44 15.69 -0.08
CA LEU A 547 33.12 15.14 -0.32
C LEU A 547 33.16 13.62 -0.56
N LEU A 548 34.14 13.12 -1.31
CA LEU A 548 34.31 11.68 -1.52
C LEU A 548 34.62 10.97 -0.20
N ALA A 549 35.54 11.51 0.60
CA ALA A 549 35.87 10.98 1.91
C ALA A 549 34.67 11.02 2.88
N TRP A 550 33.83 12.06 2.79
CA TRP A 550 32.59 12.14 3.57
C TRP A 550 31.58 11.06 3.14
N LEU A 551 31.43 10.80 1.84
CA LEU A 551 30.56 9.73 1.32
C LEU A 551 31.06 8.35 1.71
N GLU A 552 32.38 8.13 1.74
CA GLU A 552 32.99 6.92 2.28
C GLU A 552 32.63 6.75 3.76
N ASN A 553 32.85 7.78 4.58
CA ASN A 553 32.48 7.75 5.98
C ASN A 553 30.96 7.53 6.20
N TYR A 554 30.11 8.11 5.36
CA TYR A 554 28.65 7.94 5.39
C TYR A 554 28.22 6.48 5.17
N LEU A 555 28.92 5.74 4.32
CA LEU A 555 28.62 4.35 3.97
C LEU A 555 29.19 3.34 4.97
N MET A 556 30.36 3.62 5.55
CA MET A 556 31.06 2.73 6.48
C MET A 556 30.48 2.73 7.89
N ASP A 557 30.72 1.63 8.62
CA ASP A 557 30.41 1.42 10.05
C ASP A 557 28.93 1.66 10.40
N ARG A 558 28.05 1.38 9.45
CA ARG A 558 26.62 1.47 9.63
C ARG A 558 26.08 0.25 10.35
N VAL A 559 25.10 0.50 11.22
CA VAL A 559 24.45 -0.54 12.02
C VAL A 559 22.94 -0.40 11.86
N ILE A 560 22.24 -1.53 11.75
CA ILE A 560 20.78 -1.58 11.66
C ILE A 560 20.20 -2.46 12.77
N GLN A 561 18.99 -2.12 13.21
CA GLN A 561 18.17 -2.96 14.08
C GLN A 561 16.75 -3.06 13.51
N VAL A 562 16.14 -4.23 13.56
CA VAL A 562 14.77 -4.45 13.09
C VAL A 562 13.80 -4.23 14.24
N ARG A 563 12.71 -3.49 13.99
CA ARG A 563 11.62 -3.25 14.93
C ARG A 563 10.35 -3.98 14.50
N VAL A 564 9.88 -4.91 15.33
CA VAL A 564 8.59 -5.62 15.15
C VAL A 564 7.74 -5.40 16.39
N ASP A 565 6.54 -4.83 16.22
CA ASP A 565 5.55 -4.58 17.27
C ASP A 565 6.10 -3.95 18.57
N GLY A 566 7.20 -3.18 18.47
CA GLY A 566 7.85 -2.48 19.58
C GLY A 566 9.12 -3.17 20.11
N ALA A 567 9.33 -4.45 19.81
CA ALA A 567 10.57 -5.16 20.10
C ALA A 567 11.66 -4.82 19.08
N LEU A 568 12.91 -4.73 19.53
CA LEU A 568 14.09 -4.51 18.69
C LEU A 568 14.94 -5.78 18.63
N SER A 569 15.52 -6.05 17.46
CA SER A 569 16.56 -7.07 17.28
C SER A 569 17.90 -6.62 17.86
N LYS A 570 18.86 -7.55 17.90
CA LYS A 570 20.27 -7.17 18.07
C LYS A 570 20.74 -6.28 16.92
N PRO A 571 21.72 -5.39 17.16
CA PRO A 571 22.33 -4.59 16.10
C PRO A 571 23.11 -5.47 15.11
N VAL A 572 22.92 -5.21 13.83
CA VAL A 572 23.57 -5.91 12.71
C VAL A 572 24.39 -4.90 11.90
N ALA A 573 25.64 -5.24 11.62
CA ALA A 573 26.50 -4.42 10.78
C ALA A 573 26.05 -4.46 9.30
N VAL A 574 26.08 -3.31 8.63
CA VAL A 574 25.78 -3.20 7.20
C VAL A 574 27.09 -3.21 6.44
N THR A 575 27.35 -4.29 5.69
CA THR A 575 28.60 -4.46 4.92
C THR A 575 28.47 -4.05 3.46
N SER A 576 27.24 -3.86 2.97
CA SER A 576 26.95 -3.34 1.63
C SER A 576 25.60 -2.64 1.57
N GLY A 577 25.34 -1.98 0.46
CA GLY A 577 24.06 -1.36 0.16
C GLY A 577 24.01 0.12 0.54
N VAL A 578 22.94 0.77 0.10
CA VAL A 578 22.60 2.13 0.48
C VAL A 578 21.28 2.10 1.27
N PRO A 579 21.13 2.87 2.37
CA PRO A 579 19.99 2.67 3.27
C PRO A 579 18.66 2.94 2.56
N GLN A 580 17.77 1.95 2.56
CA GLN A 580 16.46 2.07 1.93
C GLN A 580 15.55 2.99 2.75
N GLY A 581 15.42 4.25 2.33
CA GLY A 581 14.76 5.33 3.08
C GLY A 581 15.66 6.54 3.36
N SER A 582 16.95 6.46 2.99
CA SER A 582 17.86 7.60 2.87
C SER A 582 17.43 8.56 1.76
N VAL A 583 17.94 9.79 1.82
CA VAL A 583 17.78 10.79 0.75
C VAL A 583 18.84 10.59 -0.32
N LEU A 584 20.06 10.18 0.06
CA LEU A 584 21.18 9.96 -0.86
C LEU A 584 21.11 8.64 -1.64
N GLY A 585 20.49 7.60 -1.06
CA GLY A 585 20.50 6.25 -1.62
C GLY A 585 20.10 6.17 -3.10
N PRO A 586 19.01 6.81 -3.57
CA PRO A 586 18.65 6.82 -4.98
C PRO A 586 19.74 7.41 -5.87
N THR A 587 20.31 8.57 -5.53
CA THR A 587 21.37 9.22 -6.32
C THR A 587 22.63 8.35 -6.40
N LEU A 588 23.02 7.72 -5.29
CA LEU A 588 24.17 6.81 -5.24
C LEU A 588 23.92 5.55 -6.09
N PHE A 589 22.70 5.01 -6.07
CA PHE A 589 22.34 3.89 -6.93
C PHE A 589 22.37 4.26 -8.41
N LEU A 590 21.89 5.45 -8.79
CA LEU A 590 21.97 5.91 -10.18
C LEU A 590 23.41 5.96 -10.68
N ILE A 591 24.33 6.50 -9.87
CA ILE A 591 25.76 6.50 -10.16
C ILE A 591 26.29 5.07 -10.33
N TYR A 592 25.89 4.15 -9.45
CA TYR A 592 26.33 2.77 -9.48
C TYR A 592 25.95 2.04 -10.78
N ALA A 593 24.74 2.27 -11.28
CA ALA A 593 24.18 1.61 -12.45
C ALA A 593 24.37 2.40 -13.76
N ASN A 594 25.08 3.55 -13.72
CA ASN A 594 25.11 4.51 -14.83
C ASN A 594 25.81 4.00 -16.09
N ASP A 595 26.72 3.04 -15.94
CA ASP A 595 27.51 2.43 -17.00
C ASP A 595 26.78 1.31 -17.76
N ILE A 596 25.66 0.79 -17.22
CA ILE A 596 24.89 -0.30 -17.84
C ILE A 596 24.53 -0.02 -19.31
N PRO A 597 24.02 1.17 -19.68
CA PRO A 597 23.63 1.42 -21.07
C PRO A 597 24.80 1.42 -22.05
N ASN A 598 26.04 1.62 -21.57
CA ASN A 598 27.22 1.66 -22.42
C ASN A 598 27.76 0.26 -22.77
N LEU A 599 27.17 -0.79 -22.19
CA LEU A 599 27.61 -2.18 -22.37
C LEU A 599 26.91 -2.88 -23.55
N VAL A 600 25.80 -2.31 -24.02
CA VAL A 600 24.87 -2.96 -24.94
C VAL A 600 24.75 -2.16 -26.24
N ARG A 601 24.46 -2.85 -27.34
CA ARG A 601 24.23 -2.27 -28.66
C ARG A 601 22.73 -2.14 -28.95
N CYS A 602 21.93 -3.06 -28.42
CA CYS A 602 20.48 -3.01 -28.44
C CYS A 602 19.93 -1.80 -27.68
N LYS A 603 18.66 -1.48 -27.93
CA LYS A 603 17.97 -0.41 -27.22
C LYS A 603 17.75 -0.84 -25.77
N ILE A 604 18.05 0.07 -24.84
CA ILE A 604 17.93 -0.15 -23.41
C ILE A 604 17.32 1.07 -22.74
N ILE A 605 16.46 0.84 -21.75
CA ILE A 605 15.93 1.90 -20.90
C ILE A 605 15.78 1.38 -19.46
N LEU A 606 16.09 2.24 -18.50
CA LEU A 606 16.13 1.90 -17.09
C LEU A 606 15.15 2.76 -16.31
N PHE A 607 14.59 2.17 -15.26
CA PHE A 607 13.88 2.89 -14.22
C PHE A 607 14.41 2.45 -12.87
N ALA A 608 15.50 3.08 -12.43
CA ALA A 608 16.30 2.62 -11.32
C ALA A 608 16.82 1.19 -11.57
N ASP A 609 16.37 0.21 -10.77
CA ASP A 609 16.77 -1.20 -10.82
C ASP A 609 15.99 -2.02 -11.86
N ASP A 610 14.86 -1.51 -12.36
CA ASP A 610 14.11 -2.14 -13.46
C ASP A 610 14.79 -1.82 -14.80
N ILE A 611 15.22 -2.85 -15.53
CA ILE A 611 15.88 -2.70 -16.84
C ILE A 611 15.03 -3.35 -17.93
N LYS A 612 14.89 -2.65 -19.05
CA LYS A 612 14.34 -3.19 -20.30
C LYS A 612 15.36 -3.09 -21.41
N LEU A 613 15.62 -4.20 -22.07
CA LEU A 613 16.51 -4.33 -23.23
C LEU A 613 15.69 -4.91 -24.39
N TRP A 614 15.76 -4.37 -25.60
CA TRP A 614 15.03 -4.93 -26.73
C TRP A 614 15.74 -4.73 -28.07
N ALA A 615 15.38 -5.59 -29.02
CA ALA A 615 15.83 -5.54 -30.40
C ALA A 615 14.65 -5.77 -31.35
N SER A 616 14.65 -5.06 -32.48
CA SER A 616 13.88 -5.42 -33.68
C SER A 616 14.61 -6.59 -34.35
N ILE A 617 13.88 -7.67 -34.66
CA ILE A 617 14.47 -8.91 -35.16
C ILE A 617 14.16 -9.03 -36.65
N HIS A 618 15.16 -8.78 -37.48
CA HIS A 618 15.11 -8.95 -38.93
C HIS A 618 15.73 -10.28 -39.33
N THR A 619 16.82 -10.66 -38.67
CA THR A 619 17.58 -11.89 -38.96
C THR A 619 17.99 -12.64 -37.69
N SER A 620 18.58 -13.83 -37.85
CA SER A 620 19.16 -14.60 -36.74
C SER A 620 20.28 -13.84 -36.02
N GLU A 621 21.00 -12.98 -36.75
CA GLU A 621 22.11 -12.20 -36.22
C GLU A 621 21.64 -11.18 -35.17
N ASP A 622 20.44 -10.61 -35.32
CA ASP A 622 19.86 -9.71 -34.32
C ASP A 622 19.59 -10.44 -33.00
N CYS A 623 19.17 -11.71 -33.07
CA CYS A 623 19.01 -12.55 -31.89
C CYS A 623 20.34 -12.83 -31.20
N VAL A 624 21.40 -13.10 -31.97
CA VAL A 624 22.75 -13.30 -31.45
C VAL A 624 23.27 -12.01 -30.79
N LEU A 625 23.06 -10.86 -31.41
CA LEU A 625 23.45 -9.56 -30.87
C LEU A 625 22.74 -9.27 -29.53
N LEU A 626 21.44 -9.54 -29.44
CA LEU A 626 20.70 -9.42 -28.18
C LEU A 626 21.22 -10.39 -27.11
N GLN A 627 21.61 -11.62 -27.49
CA GLN A 627 22.21 -12.58 -26.57
C GLN A 627 23.60 -12.15 -26.07
N GLU A 628 24.44 -11.60 -26.95
CA GLU A 628 25.74 -11.04 -26.57
C GLU A 628 25.59 -9.87 -25.59
N ASP A 629 24.59 -9.02 -25.79
CA ASP A 629 24.28 -7.93 -24.87
C ASP A 629 23.80 -8.47 -23.50
N LEU A 630 22.99 -9.54 -23.48
CA LEU A 630 22.62 -10.23 -22.23
C LEU A 630 23.84 -10.85 -21.52
N ASN A 631 24.80 -11.39 -22.25
CA ASN A 631 26.06 -11.89 -21.70
C ASN A 631 26.87 -10.75 -21.06
N ALA A 632 26.99 -9.61 -21.76
CA ALA A 632 27.69 -8.43 -21.24
C ALA A 632 27.04 -7.89 -19.94
N LEU A 633 25.70 -7.89 -19.87
CA LEU A 633 24.95 -7.53 -18.66
C LEU A 633 25.18 -8.53 -17.52
N TYR A 634 25.20 -9.83 -17.83
CA TYR A 634 25.51 -10.87 -16.83
C TYR A 634 26.93 -10.70 -16.27
N ASP A 635 27.94 -10.52 -17.12
CA ASP A 635 29.33 -10.30 -16.70
C ASP A 635 29.49 -9.01 -15.90
N TRP A 636 28.78 -7.95 -16.29
CA TRP A 636 28.71 -6.72 -15.50
C TRP A 636 28.11 -6.97 -14.11
N SER A 637 27.06 -7.78 -14.01
CA SER A 637 26.41 -8.13 -12.73
C SER A 637 27.37 -8.86 -11.79
N LEU A 638 28.24 -9.73 -12.32
CA LEU A 638 29.27 -10.43 -11.56
C LEU A 638 30.37 -9.47 -11.10
N ARG A 639 30.91 -8.64 -12.01
CA ARG A 639 31.95 -7.65 -11.69
C ARG A 639 31.49 -6.61 -10.68
N ASN A 640 30.24 -6.17 -10.80
CA ASN A 640 29.62 -5.18 -9.91
C ASN A 640 28.90 -5.82 -8.71
N LYS A 641 29.04 -7.14 -8.48
CA LYS A 641 28.47 -7.84 -7.32
C LYS A 641 26.96 -7.56 -7.12
N LEU A 642 26.23 -7.40 -8.21
CA LEU A 642 24.82 -7.00 -8.22
C LEU A 642 24.01 -7.98 -9.08
N PRO A 643 23.72 -9.19 -8.57
CA PRO A 643 23.15 -10.28 -9.36
C PRO A 643 21.70 -10.01 -9.77
N PHE A 644 21.30 -10.55 -10.92
CA PHE A 644 19.91 -10.58 -11.36
C PHE A 644 19.06 -11.60 -10.57
N ASN A 645 17.75 -11.41 -10.60
CA ASN A 645 16.76 -12.36 -10.12
C ASN A 645 16.22 -13.16 -11.31
N PHE A 646 16.90 -14.25 -11.66
CA PHE A 646 16.60 -15.03 -12.87
C PHE A 646 15.15 -15.52 -12.95
N GLN A 647 14.49 -15.79 -11.81
CA GLN A 647 13.09 -16.23 -11.78
C GLN A 647 12.11 -15.12 -12.18
N LYS A 648 12.52 -13.86 -12.03
CA LYS A 648 11.71 -12.69 -12.41
C LYS A 648 12.11 -12.10 -13.75
N CYS A 649 13.32 -12.38 -14.23
CA CYS A 649 13.74 -12.00 -15.57
C CYS A 649 12.96 -12.79 -16.63
N LYS A 650 12.45 -12.11 -17.65
CA LYS A 650 11.57 -12.70 -18.66
C LYS A 650 11.79 -12.12 -20.04
N MET A 651 11.44 -12.91 -21.05
CA MET A 651 11.36 -12.49 -22.45
C MET A 651 9.91 -12.27 -22.87
N LEU A 652 9.64 -11.17 -23.57
CA LEU A 652 8.39 -10.85 -24.21
C LEU A 652 8.62 -10.78 -25.72
N ASN A 653 7.89 -11.59 -26.49
CA ASN A 653 7.88 -11.51 -27.95
C ASN A 653 6.71 -10.63 -28.39
N ILE A 654 6.95 -9.71 -29.32
CA ILE A 654 5.93 -8.82 -29.90
C ILE A 654 5.94 -9.00 -31.41
N GLY A 655 4.78 -9.26 -32.00
CA GLY A 655 4.67 -9.60 -33.42
C GLY A 655 4.88 -11.09 -33.69
N LYS A 656 5.31 -11.42 -34.91
CA LYS A 656 5.48 -12.82 -35.36
C LYS A 656 6.62 -13.49 -34.60
N CYS A 657 6.34 -14.61 -33.93
CA CYS A 657 7.31 -15.32 -33.11
C CYS A 657 8.47 -15.84 -33.97
N VAL A 658 9.70 -15.47 -33.58
CA VAL A 658 10.94 -16.09 -34.05
C VAL A 658 11.46 -16.96 -32.92
N GLU A 659 11.56 -18.27 -33.13
CA GLU A 659 12.04 -19.17 -32.10
C GLU A 659 13.53 -18.94 -31.83
N PHE A 660 13.83 -18.42 -30.64
CA PHE A 660 15.20 -18.30 -30.14
C PHE A 660 15.21 -18.58 -28.63
N THR A 661 16.30 -19.17 -28.14
CA THR A 661 16.48 -19.42 -26.71
C THR A 661 17.51 -18.47 -26.15
N TYR A 662 17.06 -17.55 -25.31
CA TYR A 662 17.92 -16.60 -24.62
C TYR A 662 18.34 -17.14 -23.24
N THR A 663 19.57 -16.83 -22.85
CA THR A 663 20.12 -17.11 -21.52
C THR A 663 20.66 -15.85 -20.87
N LEU A 664 20.62 -15.81 -19.54
CA LEU A 664 21.28 -14.82 -18.71
C LEU A 664 22.29 -15.56 -17.82
N GLY A 665 23.53 -15.64 -18.29
CA GLY A 665 24.53 -16.56 -17.74
C GLY A 665 24.10 -18.02 -17.93
N PRO A 666 24.14 -18.87 -16.88
CA PRO A 666 23.77 -20.28 -16.99
C PRO A 666 22.24 -20.51 -16.99
N HIS A 667 21.43 -19.44 -16.88
CA HIS A 667 19.98 -19.56 -16.70
C HIS A 667 19.22 -19.22 -17.99
N ARG A 668 18.33 -20.11 -18.42
CA ARG A 668 17.42 -19.85 -19.55
C ARG A 668 16.35 -18.84 -19.14
N LEU A 669 16.12 -17.83 -19.98
CA LEU A 669 15.04 -16.86 -19.77
C LEU A 669 13.71 -17.43 -20.27
N ALA A 670 12.68 -17.32 -19.44
CA ALA A 670 11.34 -17.79 -19.78
C ALA A 670 10.60 -16.77 -20.65
N TRP A 671 9.93 -17.27 -21.69
CA TRP A 671 9.01 -16.47 -22.50
C TRP A 671 7.69 -16.23 -21.75
N THR A 672 7.12 -15.03 -21.93
CA THR A 672 5.80 -14.67 -21.41
C THR A 672 4.97 -13.97 -22.49
N THR A 673 3.65 -14.09 -22.37
CA THR A 673 2.70 -13.40 -23.27
C THR A 673 2.36 -12.00 -22.77
N ASP A 674 2.48 -11.76 -21.47
CA ASP A 674 2.08 -10.51 -20.83
C ASP A 674 3.01 -10.20 -19.67
N GLU A 675 3.52 -8.97 -19.63
CA GLU A 675 4.41 -8.51 -18.57
C GLU A 675 3.93 -7.19 -17.97
N LYS A 676 4.20 -6.98 -16.68
CA LYS A 676 3.74 -5.78 -15.98
C LYS A 676 4.88 -4.78 -15.87
N ASP A 677 4.90 -3.84 -16.82
CA ASP A 677 5.90 -2.80 -16.95
C ASP A 677 5.50 -1.51 -16.21
N LEU A 678 6.26 -1.09 -15.20
CA LEU A 678 6.06 0.14 -14.42
C LEU A 678 4.61 0.39 -13.96
N GLY A 679 3.85 -0.69 -13.70
CA GLY A 679 2.46 -0.65 -13.26
C GLY A 679 1.41 -0.80 -14.35
N VAL A 680 1.80 -0.92 -15.61
CA VAL A 680 0.94 -1.13 -16.79
C VAL A 680 1.14 -2.55 -17.34
N TRP A 681 0.07 -3.25 -17.67
CA TRP A 681 0.18 -4.54 -18.36
C TRP A 681 0.43 -4.34 -19.85
N ILE A 682 1.52 -4.95 -20.35
CA ILE A 682 1.88 -4.97 -21.76
C ILE A 682 1.75 -6.40 -22.27
N SER A 683 1.02 -6.58 -23.38
CA SER A 683 0.77 -7.88 -24.02
C SER A 683 1.64 -8.02 -25.26
N SER A 684 1.98 -9.25 -25.65
CA SER A 684 2.65 -9.59 -26.92
C SER A 684 1.92 -9.08 -28.15
N SER A 685 0.59 -8.94 -28.05
CA SER A 685 -0.27 -8.36 -29.10
C SER A 685 -0.34 -6.84 -29.08
N LEU A 686 0.31 -6.19 -28.11
CA LEU A 686 0.17 -4.77 -27.74
C LEU A 686 -1.26 -4.31 -27.42
N LYS A 687 -2.25 -5.20 -27.43
CA LYS A 687 -3.64 -4.85 -27.07
C LYS A 687 -3.76 -4.47 -25.61
N THR A 688 -4.47 -3.39 -25.33
CA THR A 688 -4.64 -2.83 -23.97
C THR A 688 -5.77 -3.46 -23.17
N SER A 689 -6.49 -4.45 -23.72
CA SER A 689 -7.65 -5.08 -23.06
C SER A 689 -7.30 -5.70 -21.69
N LEU A 690 -6.11 -6.28 -21.55
CA LEU A 690 -5.64 -6.84 -20.27
C LEU A 690 -5.49 -5.74 -19.21
N GLN A 691 -4.84 -4.63 -19.56
CA GLN A 691 -4.69 -3.47 -18.69
C GLN A 691 -6.05 -2.85 -18.33
N CYS A 692 -6.94 -2.67 -19.32
CA CYS A 692 -8.29 -2.15 -19.09
C CYS A 692 -9.07 -3.02 -18.09
N THR A 693 -8.99 -4.34 -18.24
CA THR A 693 -9.62 -5.30 -17.31
C THR A 693 -9.02 -5.21 -15.90
N ALA A 694 -7.69 -5.10 -15.80
CA ALA A 694 -7.00 -4.95 -14.51
C ALA A 694 -7.38 -3.65 -13.78
N VAL A 695 -7.40 -2.52 -14.50
CA VAL A 695 -7.84 -1.21 -14.00
C VAL A 695 -9.30 -1.25 -13.58
N TYR A 696 -10.19 -1.83 -14.40
CA TYR A 696 -11.60 -2.00 -14.06
C TYR A 696 -11.81 -2.80 -12.77
N LYS A 697 -11.13 -3.96 -12.63
CA LYS A 697 -11.23 -4.81 -11.44
C LYS A 697 -10.74 -4.08 -10.19
N ARG A 698 -9.58 -3.42 -10.27
CA ARG A 698 -9.00 -2.66 -9.16
C ARG A 698 -9.91 -1.50 -8.74
N THR A 699 -10.38 -0.72 -9.71
CA THR A 699 -11.24 0.44 -9.47
C THR A 699 -12.63 0.03 -8.98
N SER A 700 -13.19 -1.07 -9.49
CA SER A 700 -14.45 -1.63 -9.00
C SER A 700 -14.40 -2.02 -7.53
N LYS A 701 -13.29 -2.62 -7.06
CA LYS A 701 -13.09 -2.94 -5.64
C LYS A 701 -13.07 -1.67 -4.79
N ILE A 702 -12.36 -0.64 -5.25
CA ILE A 702 -12.31 0.66 -4.58
C ILE A 702 -13.71 1.29 -4.52
N LEU A 703 -14.45 1.31 -5.62
CA LEU A 703 -15.81 1.86 -5.66
C LEU A 703 -16.78 1.09 -4.75
N ALA A 704 -16.68 -0.25 -4.72
CA ALA A 704 -17.49 -1.07 -3.81
C ALA A 704 -17.19 -0.78 -2.34
N LEU A 705 -15.92 -0.60 -2.00
CA LEU A 705 -15.51 -0.20 -0.66
C LEU A 705 -16.03 1.20 -0.30
N LEU A 706 -15.92 2.17 -1.20
CA LEU A 706 -16.46 3.52 -1.00
C LEU A 706 -17.98 3.50 -0.83
N LYS A 707 -18.70 2.71 -1.63
CA LYS A 707 -20.13 2.47 -1.45
C LYS A 707 -20.44 1.88 -0.07
N ARG A 708 -19.63 0.96 0.44
CA ARG A 708 -19.81 0.39 1.78
C ARG A 708 -19.61 1.43 2.89
N ILE A 709 -18.64 2.33 2.73
CA ILE A 709 -18.33 3.38 3.71
C ILE A 709 -19.40 4.48 3.72
N PHE A 710 -19.74 5.00 2.54
CA PHE A 710 -20.59 6.18 2.39
C PHE A 710 -22.05 5.87 2.09
N GLY A 711 -22.38 4.64 1.67
CA GLY A 711 -23.71 4.28 1.20
C GLY A 711 -24.06 4.95 -0.13
N ARG A 712 -24.47 6.21 -0.06
CA ARG A 712 -24.78 7.08 -1.21
C ARG A 712 -23.92 8.34 -1.17
N PHE A 713 -23.63 8.88 -2.35
CA PHE A 713 -22.90 10.13 -2.52
C PHE A 713 -23.88 11.30 -2.66
N THR A 714 -23.44 12.50 -2.30
CA THR A 714 -24.09 13.76 -2.70
C THR A 714 -23.40 14.33 -3.95
N ARG A 715 -24.03 15.32 -4.59
CA ARG A 715 -23.47 16.02 -5.76
C ARG A 715 -22.10 16.66 -5.46
N GLN A 716 -21.91 17.17 -4.24
CA GLN A 716 -20.66 17.79 -3.79
C GLN A 716 -19.55 16.76 -3.51
N THR A 717 -19.92 15.57 -3.02
CA THR A 717 -18.92 14.57 -2.58
C THR A 717 -18.31 13.75 -3.69
N LEU A 718 -19.07 13.47 -4.76
CA LEU A 718 -18.62 12.58 -5.81
C LEU A 718 -17.35 13.11 -6.51
N PRO A 719 -17.24 14.39 -6.89
CA PRO A 719 -16.01 14.92 -7.49
C PRO A 719 -14.77 14.69 -6.61
N SER A 720 -14.87 14.94 -5.30
CA SER A 720 -13.78 14.70 -4.34
C SER A 720 -13.37 13.22 -4.29
N ILE A 721 -14.35 12.31 -4.27
CA ILE A 721 -14.11 10.87 -4.26
C ILE A 721 -13.48 10.40 -5.59
N LEU A 722 -13.99 10.90 -6.72
CA LEU A 722 -13.46 10.59 -8.05
C LEU A 722 -12.00 11.02 -8.17
N ASN A 723 -11.70 12.28 -7.86
CA ASN A 723 -10.37 12.86 -7.94
C ASN A 723 -9.35 12.17 -7.03
N THR A 724 -9.80 11.67 -5.88
CA THR A 724 -8.89 11.09 -4.86
C THR A 724 -8.64 9.59 -5.05
N TYR A 725 -9.61 8.81 -5.55
CA TYR A 725 -9.54 7.33 -5.57
C TYR A 725 -9.69 6.69 -6.92
N ILE A 726 -10.65 7.18 -7.70
CA ILE A 726 -11.03 6.55 -8.95
C ILE A 726 -10.05 7.00 -10.04
N ARG A 727 -9.89 8.31 -10.20
CA ARG A 727 -9.04 8.91 -11.24
C ARG A 727 -7.57 8.51 -11.11
N PRO A 728 -6.91 8.55 -9.94
CA PRO A 728 -5.50 8.12 -9.85
C PRO A 728 -5.28 6.65 -10.23
N THR A 729 -6.31 5.80 -10.07
CA THR A 729 -6.24 4.39 -10.49
C THR A 729 -6.52 4.23 -11.98
N MET A 730 -7.44 5.01 -12.53
CA MET A 730 -7.87 4.92 -13.93
C MET A 730 -7.02 5.72 -14.92
N GLU A 731 -6.37 6.80 -14.47
CA GLU A 731 -5.64 7.75 -15.33
C GLU A 731 -4.12 7.57 -15.22
N TYR A 732 -3.63 6.64 -14.39
CA TYR A 732 -2.19 6.37 -14.27
C TYR A 732 -1.63 5.87 -15.61
N ALA A 733 -0.69 6.65 -16.18
CA ALA A 733 -0.05 6.39 -17.47
C ALA A 733 -1.07 6.10 -18.60
N VAL A 734 -2.26 6.70 -18.56
CA VAL A 734 -3.34 6.37 -19.52
C VAL A 734 -2.97 6.70 -20.97
N GLN A 735 -2.08 7.66 -21.20
CA GLN A 735 -1.58 8.00 -22.54
C GLN A 735 -0.88 6.82 -23.23
N VAL A 736 -0.32 5.88 -22.45
CA VAL A 736 0.36 4.67 -22.95
C VAL A 736 -0.61 3.57 -23.34
N TRP A 737 -1.72 3.42 -22.63
CA TRP A 737 -2.63 2.28 -22.78
C TRP A 737 -4.07 2.66 -23.11
N SER A 738 -4.32 3.93 -23.47
CA SER A 738 -5.64 4.49 -23.73
C SER A 738 -6.49 3.52 -24.56
N PRO A 739 -7.69 3.12 -24.10
CA PRO A 739 -8.46 2.10 -24.78
C PRO A 739 -8.93 2.59 -26.16
N TRP A 740 -8.70 1.78 -27.19
CA TRP A 740 -9.21 2.02 -28.55
C TRP A 740 -10.30 1.04 -28.96
N LEU A 741 -10.41 -0.12 -28.31
CA LEU A 741 -11.48 -1.07 -28.59
C LEU A 741 -12.77 -0.63 -27.88
N GLN A 742 -13.88 -0.57 -28.63
CA GLN A 742 -15.17 -0.14 -28.11
C GLN A 742 -15.61 -0.92 -26.85
N LYS A 743 -15.35 -2.24 -26.82
CA LYS A 743 -15.63 -3.08 -25.64
C LYS A 743 -14.89 -2.62 -24.37
N ASP A 744 -13.65 -2.14 -24.51
CA ASP A 744 -12.79 -1.75 -23.39
C ASP A 744 -13.12 -0.32 -22.92
N ILE A 745 -13.45 0.57 -23.87
CA ILE A 745 -14.00 1.91 -23.58
C ILE A 745 -15.27 1.77 -22.75
N VAL A 746 -16.24 0.97 -23.24
CA VAL A 746 -17.50 0.70 -22.55
C VAL A 746 -17.25 0.08 -21.17
N LEU A 747 -16.29 -0.85 -21.06
CA LEU A 747 -15.93 -1.47 -19.78
C LEU A 747 -15.47 -0.43 -18.74
N LEU A 748 -14.62 0.51 -19.12
CA LEU A 748 -14.12 1.54 -18.20
C LEU A 748 -15.17 2.61 -17.90
N GLN A 749 -15.98 3.02 -18.89
CA GLN A 749 -17.10 3.95 -18.68
C GLN A 749 -18.11 3.40 -17.67
N ARG A 750 -18.31 2.08 -17.58
CA ARG A 750 -19.18 1.46 -16.55
C ARG A 750 -18.80 1.88 -15.12
N ILE A 751 -17.53 2.20 -14.84
CA ILE A 751 -17.13 2.74 -13.53
C ILE A 751 -17.79 4.10 -13.27
N TYR A 752 -17.74 5.01 -14.25
CA TYR A 752 -18.37 6.33 -14.14
C TYR A 752 -19.89 6.23 -14.08
N HIS A 753 -20.52 5.35 -14.87
CA HIS A 753 -21.96 5.09 -14.78
C HIS A 753 -22.35 4.58 -13.38
N ARG A 754 -21.57 3.67 -12.80
CA ARG A 754 -21.83 3.12 -11.46
C ARG A 754 -21.60 4.17 -10.39
N ALA A 755 -20.56 4.98 -10.49
CA ALA A 755 -20.24 6.01 -9.52
C ALA A 755 -21.28 7.14 -9.51
N THR A 756 -21.68 7.62 -10.69
CA THR A 756 -22.71 8.68 -10.82
C THR A 756 -24.09 8.20 -10.36
N LYS A 757 -24.45 6.92 -10.59
CA LYS A 757 -25.68 6.32 -10.04
C LYS A 757 -25.74 6.24 -8.51
N LEU A 758 -24.60 6.32 -7.81
CA LEU A 758 -24.59 6.33 -6.35
C LEU A 758 -24.95 7.69 -5.75
N VAL A 759 -25.09 8.73 -6.59
CA VAL A 759 -25.51 10.06 -6.13
C VAL A 759 -27.01 10.10 -5.85
N THR A 760 -27.39 10.65 -4.70
CA THR A 760 -28.79 10.87 -4.32
C THR A 760 -29.51 11.78 -5.32
N GLY A 761 -30.65 11.32 -5.86
CA GLY A 761 -31.50 12.08 -6.77
C GLY A 761 -31.15 11.94 -8.25
N LEU A 762 -30.11 11.17 -8.58
CA LEU A 762 -29.62 10.97 -9.96
C LEU A 762 -29.83 9.53 -10.48
N GLN A 763 -30.44 8.64 -9.69
CA GLN A 763 -30.46 7.20 -9.96
C GLN A 763 -31.19 6.81 -11.25
N SER A 764 -32.34 7.46 -11.49
CA SER A 764 -33.22 7.20 -12.64
C SER A 764 -32.85 8.00 -13.88
N ARG A 765 -32.00 9.02 -13.76
CA ARG A 765 -31.63 9.87 -14.90
C ARG A 765 -30.71 9.15 -15.90
N PRO A 766 -30.76 9.49 -17.20
CA PRO A 766 -29.74 9.11 -18.18
C PRO A 766 -28.33 9.48 -17.74
N TYR A 767 -27.31 8.84 -18.31
CA TYR A 767 -25.93 9.06 -17.86
C TYR A 767 -25.41 10.45 -18.22
N GLU A 768 -25.81 10.94 -19.37
CA GLU A 768 -25.45 12.22 -19.97
C GLU A 768 -25.94 13.35 -19.06
N GLU A 769 -27.22 13.32 -18.68
CA GLU A 769 -27.78 14.25 -17.68
C GLU A 769 -27.09 14.14 -16.33
N ARG A 770 -26.71 12.93 -15.89
CA ARG A 770 -25.99 12.78 -14.61
C ARG A 770 -24.66 13.52 -14.66
N ILE A 771 -23.86 13.31 -15.70
CA ILE A 771 -22.54 13.90 -15.84
C ILE A 771 -22.62 15.43 -15.95
N GLU A 772 -23.54 15.93 -16.77
CA GLU A 772 -23.79 17.37 -16.91
C GLU A 772 -24.19 18.00 -15.56
N SER A 773 -25.14 17.38 -14.86
CA SER A 773 -25.64 17.87 -13.58
C SER A 773 -24.60 17.82 -12.43
N LEU A 774 -23.53 17.03 -12.63
CA LEU A 774 -22.40 16.89 -11.72
C LEU A 774 -21.19 17.70 -12.18
N LYS A 775 -21.25 18.38 -13.33
CA LYS A 775 -20.14 19.09 -13.97
C LYS A 775 -18.89 18.23 -14.10
N LEU A 776 -19.08 16.96 -14.48
CA LEU A 776 -17.99 16.02 -14.70
C LEU A 776 -17.66 15.96 -16.20
N PHE A 777 -16.41 15.62 -16.51
CA PHE A 777 -16.03 15.20 -17.86
C PHE A 777 -16.09 13.67 -17.95
N ASP A 778 -16.52 13.15 -19.11
CA ASP A 778 -16.49 11.72 -19.38
C ASP A 778 -15.05 11.19 -19.48
N PHE A 779 -14.88 9.88 -19.32
CA PHE A 779 -13.54 9.27 -19.31
C PHE A 779 -12.79 9.47 -20.64
N CYS A 780 -13.46 9.39 -21.78
CA CYS A 780 -12.81 9.49 -23.09
C CYS A 780 -12.29 10.91 -23.34
N TYR A 781 -13.10 11.93 -23.05
CA TYR A 781 -12.67 13.32 -23.09
C TYR A 781 -11.45 13.56 -22.20
N ARG A 782 -11.41 12.93 -21.03
CA ARG A 782 -10.30 13.07 -20.10
C ARG A 782 -9.01 12.42 -20.60
N CYS A 783 -9.09 11.28 -21.28
CA CYS A 783 -7.94 10.70 -21.97
C CYS A 783 -7.40 11.67 -23.02
N ILE A 784 -8.27 12.20 -23.90
CA ILE A 784 -7.89 13.18 -24.94
C ILE A 784 -7.22 14.41 -24.32
N ARG A 785 -7.83 14.98 -23.28
CA ARG A 785 -7.24 16.12 -22.57
C ARG A 785 -5.86 15.77 -22.00
N GLY A 786 -5.68 14.56 -21.48
CA GLY A 786 -4.38 14.07 -20.99
C GLY A 786 -3.32 13.98 -22.09
N ASP A 787 -3.70 13.54 -23.28
CA ASP A 787 -2.83 13.47 -24.46
C ASP A 787 -2.47 14.87 -24.98
N LEU A 788 -3.42 15.79 -25.00
CA LEU A 788 -3.20 17.18 -25.40
C LEU A 788 -2.27 17.92 -24.43
N ILE A 789 -2.46 17.75 -23.12
CA ILE A 789 -1.56 18.33 -22.10
C ILE A 789 -0.15 17.78 -22.26
N LEU A 790 -0.02 16.47 -22.47
CA LEU A 790 1.28 15.84 -22.69
C LEU A 790 1.95 16.40 -23.96
N THR A 791 1.22 16.49 -25.06
CA THR A 791 1.68 17.07 -26.33
C THR A 791 2.14 18.51 -26.13
N TYR A 792 1.32 19.34 -25.48
CA TYR A 792 1.66 20.73 -25.18
C TYR A 792 2.97 20.81 -24.38
N ASN A 793 3.11 19.99 -23.34
CA ASN A 793 4.34 19.93 -22.55
C ASN A 793 5.54 19.53 -23.42
N ILE A 794 5.44 18.49 -24.26
CA ILE A 794 6.55 18.10 -25.15
C ILE A 794 6.96 19.26 -26.05
N LEU A 795 6.00 19.98 -26.65
CA LEU A 795 6.28 21.09 -27.56
C LEU A 795 6.83 22.35 -26.86
N HIS A 796 6.44 22.62 -25.60
CA HIS A 796 6.73 23.89 -24.92
C HIS A 796 7.82 23.81 -23.84
N THR A 797 8.14 22.62 -23.32
CA THR A 797 9.20 22.45 -22.32
C THR A 797 10.59 22.80 -22.88
N HIS A 798 10.74 22.88 -24.21
CA HIS A 798 11.95 23.33 -24.90
C HIS A 798 12.21 24.85 -24.87
N ARG A 799 11.25 25.70 -24.48
CA ARG A 799 11.44 27.17 -24.51
C ARG A 799 12.03 27.77 -23.23
N THR A 800 12.09 27.04 -22.11
CA THR A 800 12.51 27.58 -20.80
C THR A 800 13.84 27.05 -20.26
N THR A 801 14.46 26.07 -20.91
CA THR A 801 15.82 25.61 -20.58
C THR A 801 16.75 25.79 -21.77
N ARG A 802 17.58 26.86 -21.73
CA ARG A 802 18.82 26.96 -22.52
C ARG A 802 19.77 25.84 -22.07
N SER A 803 19.56 24.65 -22.62
CA SER A 803 20.45 23.50 -22.56
C SER A 803 20.28 22.77 -23.88
N LYS A 804 21.11 23.12 -24.86
CA LYS A 804 21.20 22.43 -26.14
C LYS A 804 21.56 20.97 -25.86
N ASN A 805 20.96 20.04 -26.61
CA ASN A 805 21.36 18.62 -26.76
C ASN A 805 20.59 17.55 -25.96
N CYS A 806 19.25 17.60 -25.92
CA CYS A 806 18.45 16.39 -25.61
C CYS A 806 17.91 15.65 -26.84
N LEU A 807 18.15 16.16 -28.05
CA LEU A 807 17.85 15.48 -29.32
C LEU A 807 18.96 15.85 -30.31
N SER A 808 19.96 14.99 -30.46
CA SER A 808 20.94 15.09 -31.55
C SER A 808 20.25 14.73 -32.87
N GLY A 809 20.51 15.56 -33.90
CA GLY A 809 20.48 15.25 -35.34
C GLY A 809 19.29 14.50 -35.95
N GLU A 810 19.10 13.25 -35.56
CA GLU A 810 18.20 12.28 -36.20
C GLU A 810 16.79 12.26 -35.61
N ASN A 811 16.59 12.79 -34.40
CA ASN A 811 15.26 12.88 -33.78
C ASN A 811 14.45 14.13 -34.19
N ARG A 812 14.88 14.87 -35.22
CA ARG A 812 14.12 16.03 -35.73
C ARG A 812 12.83 15.65 -36.45
N GLU A 813 12.68 14.39 -36.86
CA GLU A 813 11.43 13.88 -37.46
C GLU A 813 10.46 13.27 -36.43
N LEU A 814 10.92 12.97 -35.21
CA LEU A 814 10.13 12.31 -34.16
C LEU A 814 9.31 13.26 -33.27
N ALA A 815 9.34 14.57 -33.51
CA ALA A 815 8.65 15.56 -32.68
C ALA A 815 7.28 16.02 -33.21
N GLY A 816 6.77 15.42 -34.28
CA GLY A 816 5.49 15.81 -34.87
C GLY A 816 4.70 14.63 -35.40
N LEU A 817 3.48 14.47 -34.90
CA LEU A 817 2.34 13.80 -35.53
C LEU A 817 2.13 12.28 -35.33
N THR A 818 3.11 11.42 -35.03
CA THR A 818 2.83 9.96 -35.06
C THR A 818 1.89 9.47 -33.93
N ILE A 819 2.10 9.90 -32.67
CA ILE A 819 1.26 9.49 -31.53
C ILE A 819 -0.17 10.05 -31.62
N ILE A 820 -0.32 11.25 -32.21
CA ILE A 820 -1.64 11.89 -32.37
C ILE A 820 -2.38 11.30 -33.57
N CYS A 821 -1.69 11.03 -34.69
CA CYS A 821 -2.30 10.43 -35.89
C CYS A 821 -2.89 9.04 -35.61
N TRP A 822 -2.31 8.26 -34.70
CA TRP A 822 -2.84 6.95 -34.33
C TRP A 822 -4.20 7.01 -33.64
N GLN A 823 -4.41 7.98 -32.74
CA GLN A 823 -5.67 8.13 -32.01
C GLN A 823 -6.82 8.68 -32.85
N TYR A 824 -6.53 9.41 -33.94
CA TYR A 824 -7.56 10.04 -34.77
C TYR A 824 -7.95 9.23 -36.02
N ARG A 825 -7.11 8.27 -36.48
CA ARG A 825 -7.47 7.39 -37.62
C ARG A 825 -8.63 6.42 -37.34
N THR A 826 -9.02 6.22 -36.09
CA THR A 826 -10.08 5.27 -35.70
C THR A 826 -11.27 5.91 -34.96
N ARG A 827 -11.30 7.24 -34.83
CA ARG A 827 -12.36 7.95 -34.09
C ARG A 827 -13.30 8.70 -35.04
N GLU A 828 -14.33 8.03 -35.53
CA GLU A 828 -15.63 8.69 -35.63
C GLU A 828 -16.24 8.66 -34.22
N VAL A 829 -16.04 9.74 -33.47
CA VAL A 829 -16.70 9.93 -32.17
C VAL A 829 -17.69 11.08 -32.34
N THR A 830 -18.97 10.73 -32.51
CA THR A 830 -20.09 11.62 -32.31
C THR A 830 -20.25 11.88 -30.81
N ALA A 831 -19.58 12.91 -30.30
CA ALA A 831 -19.84 13.46 -28.97
C ALA A 831 -20.69 14.72 -29.12
N GLY A 832 -21.97 14.63 -28.73
CA GLY A 832 -22.84 15.80 -28.49
C GLY A 832 -23.03 16.74 -29.67
N GLY A 833 -23.78 16.33 -30.69
CA GLY A 833 -24.46 17.25 -31.61
C GLY A 833 -23.60 18.06 -32.59
N ILE A 834 -22.27 17.92 -32.60
CA ILE A 834 -21.42 18.52 -33.64
C ILE A 834 -20.84 17.41 -34.52
N SER A 835 -21.34 17.34 -35.75
CA SER A 835 -20.81 16.52 -36.83
C SER A 835 -19.46 17.09 -37.26
N LEU A 836 -18.38 16.32 -37.10
CA LEU A 836 -17.16 16.53 -37.88
C LEU A 836 -17.33 15.75 -39.18
N GLN A 837 -17.78 16.43 -40.23
CA GLN A 837 -17.81 15.85 -41.57
C GLN A 837 -16.40 15.46 -41.99
N SER A 838 -16.27 14.25 -42.53
CA SER A 838 -15.10 13.74 -43.22
C SER A 838 -14.64 14.71 -44.31
N ALA A 839 -13.58 15.48 -44.04
CA ALA A 839 -12.85 16.15 -45.11
C ALA A 839 -11.71 15.21 -45.53
N GLU A 840 -11.81 14.68 -46.74
CA GLU A 840 -10.66 14.12 -47.45
C GLU A 840 -9.56 15.19 -47.48
N VAL A 841 -8.45 14.93 -46.80
CA VAL A 841 -7.29 15.82 -46.86
C VAL A 841 -6.47 15.41 -48.09
N PRO A 842 -6.34 16.25 -49.12
CA PRO A 842 -5.50 15.93 -50.26
C PRO A 842 -4.03 15.96 -49.83
N VAL A 843 -3.24 15.07 -50.42
CA VAL A 843 -1.78 15.04 -50.29
C VAL A 843 -1.23 16.35 -50.85
N VAL A 844 -0.88 17.31 -50.01
CA VAL A 844 -0.19 18.54 -50.43
C VAL A 844 0.97 18.85 -49.48
N GLY A 845 2.16 18.94 -50.07
CA GLY A 845 3.42 19.22 -49.39
C GLY A 845 3.59 20.69 -49.05
N SER A 846 3.48 21.03 -47.77
CA SER A 846 4.42 21.89 -47.02
C SER A 846 3.85 22.18 -45.63
N SER A 847 4.71 22.13 -44.61
CA SER A 847 4.35 22.14 -43.18
C SER A 847 3.80 23.49 -42.66
N THR A 848 3.79 24.52 -43.49
CA THR A 848 3.42 25.90 -43.11
C THR A 848 1.94 26.20 -43.24
N GLU A 849 1.20 25.56 -44.14
CA GLU A 849 -0.24 25.83 -44.34
C GLU A 849 -1.15 25.00 -43.44
N LEU A 850 -0.74 23.78 -43.07
CA LEU A 850 -1.42 22.93 -42.07
C LEU A 850 -1.54 23.63 -40.70
N ASN A 851 -0.54 24.42 -40.34
CA ASN A 851 -0.50 25.21 -39.10
C ASN A 851 -1.44 26.43 -39.12
N ARG A 852 -1.83 26.96 -40.27
CA ARG A 852 -2.83 28.06 -40.33
C ARG A 852 -4.27 27.53 -40.29
N ALA A 853 -4.54 26.41 -40.96
CA ALA A 853 -5.88 25.83 -41.02
C ALA A 853 -6.37 25.31 -39.66
N ILE A 854 -5.50 24.67 -38.87
CA ILE A 854 -5.85 24.15 -37.53
C ILE A 854 -6.05 25.27 -36.50
N TRP A 855 -5.31 26.38 -36.64
CA TRP A 855 -5.31 27.49 -35.67
C TRP A 855 -6.37 28.57 -35.94
N GLN A 856 -6.87 28.73 -37.16
CA GLN A 856 -7.92 29.71 -37.47
C GLN A 856 -9.34 29.21 -37.22
N GLN A 857 -9.61 27.90 -37.27
CA GLN A 857 -10.95 27.34 -36.99
C GLN A 857 -11.25 27.16 -35.49
N SER A 858 -10.25 27.32 -34.63
CA SER A 858 -10.34 26.98 -33.22
C SER A 858 -10.14 28.23 -32.36
N GLY A 859 -11.17 29.08 -32.21
CA GLY A 859 -11.22 30.22 -31.28
C GLY A 859 -11.04 29.89 -29.79
N TRP A 860 -9.90 29.29 -29.42
CA TRP A 860 -9.60 28.62 -28.15
C TRP A 860 -8.70 29.44 -27.21
N LEU A 861 -8.22 30.61 -27.65
CA LEU A 861 -7.36 31.46 -26.81
C LEU A 861 -8.12 32.19 -25.69
N GLN A 862 -9.43 32.43 -25.84
CA GLN A 862 -10.22 33.06 -24.76
C GLN A 862 -10.61 32.08 -23.64
N SER A 863 -10.88 30.81 -23.97
CA SER A 863 -11.38 29.82 -22.99
C SER A 863 -10.31 29.23 -22.06
N LEU A 864 -9.03 29.23 -22.48
CA LEU A 864 -7.91 28.84 -21.61
C LEU A 864 -7.71 29.81 -20.43
N SER A 865 -7.96 31.11 -20.65
CA SER A 865 -7.87 32.13 -19.58
C SER A 865 -9.02 32.04 -18.56
N GLU A 866 -10.19 31.55 -18.97
CA GLU A 866 -11.33 31.33 -18.07
C GLU A 866 -11.21 29.99 -17.29
N CYS A 867 -10.47 29.02 -17.83
CA CYS A 867 -10.31 27.69 -17.24
C CYS A 867 -9.31 27.68 -16.06
N GLU A 868 -8.28 28.55 -16.07
CA GLU A 868 -7.39 28.73 -14.91
C GLU A 868 -8.12 29.24 -13.65
N ARG A 869 -9.28 29.89 -13.79
CA ARG A 869 -10.13 30.27 -12.65
C ARG A 869 -10.90 29.11 -12.03
N CYS A 870 -11.18 28.03 -12.78
CA CYS A 870 -11.95 26.89 -12.27
C CYS A 870 -11.10 25.92 -11.42
N ASP A 871 -9.79 25.86 -11.63
CA ASP A 871 -8.88 25.03 -10.81
C ASP A 871 -8.43 25.72 -9.50
N GLN A 872 -8.92 26.94 -9.21
CA GLN A 872 -8.78 27.62 -7.91
C GLN A 872 -10.04 27.55 -7.01
N MET A 873 -11.06 26.73 -7.33
CA MET A 873 -12.24 26.51 -6.47
C MET A 873 -12.41 25.08 -5.97
#